data_AF-A0A7I9XFN3-F1
#
_entry.id   AF-A0A7I9XFN3-F1
#
_cell.length_a   1.000
_cell.length_b   1.000
_cell.length_c   1.000
_cell.angle_alpha   90.00
_cell.angle_beta   90.00
_cell.angle_gamma   90.00
#
_symmetry.space_group_name_H-M   'P 1'
#
loop_
_entity.id
_entity.type
_entity.pdbx_description
1 polymer ?
#
loop_
_entity_poly.entity_id
_entity_poly.type
_entity_poly.pdbx_seq_one_letter_code
_entity_poly.pdbx_strand_id
1 'polypeptide(L)'
;MSRRDSSQSGNTRARNRSRVVGATSAVGAFLAFGMAPLAAAPAANADVDFDLGDIFGDLFSSWSTTDAGDAGTTWDLDALFGDPGSAAGDPFSWTGIMDQWFYGPIHTLTQLWITNPLGESINGMINDWSGMYLIGNGVDGTEDSPDGGDGGLWLGDGGDGWSSDQAGVGGGDGGAALGWLGNGGDGGAGGAGAAGGDGGAGGWWMGNGGNGGAGGAALVDGGVGGAGGDGGAAAAWFFGNGGAGGAGGAGMDGANGGVGGALSGGAGGNGGAGGRSGYLFGDGGKGGAGGTAGDGGNAVGDNGTNGLTGGAGGTGGSGGAGGARGSNYYAGSFYGSAGQAGDGADGGNGGEGSDAATDGSGNYLGNGGAGGRGGDAGGGEHAGNGGNGGDAGDGNNGGQGGLGGRGGTALGTNVSGNGGDGGTGGLGATGTGGSGGAGGAGGNSDVGTAGNGGNGGQGGNGATDDNTVSTRGGNGGQGGQGGSYNGTAITGTSGNGGNGGAAGDGTLRGGNGGNGGGGGFSSGGNGGDGGDGGAAGEGLGWSDGTTTWSIGGNGGSGGAGGSAGGPAVGGNGGAAANGADGATGTNVVSQGGNGGAGGRGGDSSGGTTGVAADGGAGGNGTAIGGNGGSGGQGGSGYQGLSTNADGGVGGNGGAGGNSGGVEIPAGATTPAGFGAASHAGNGGAGGSGGSSSSSAAGGDGGDGGIGGSGAGSVDGGTGGAGGAGGNGVTAGTGGNGGAGGTAAAGDGGTGGTGGRGGNGGPGADGLSGIPLLPGGANGDGGDGGNGNAGGLGGNGGVGGGSTSGTGGNGGAGGAGGSGGAGGPGGPGGTNPDTGDGYDGGDGGNGAIGGTGGNGGAHGAGGAGNGTGGAAGSGGTGGSAGAAGPGGAATGDGTPGTDGTAGNAGADGANGTPGA
;
A
#
# COMPACT_ATOMS: atom_id res chain seq x y z
N MET A 1 -7.07 -39.02 16.67
CA MET A 1 -7.25 -39.88 15.48
C MET A 1 -6.54 -39.21 14.32
N SER A 2 -5.49 -39.85 13.82
CA SER A 2 -4.66 -39.40 12.70
C SER A 2 -5.26 -39.89 11.38
N ARG A 3 -5.38 -39.02 10.38
CA ARG A 3 -5.42 -39.40 8.96
C ARG A 3 -4.62 -38.38 8.14
N ARG A 4 -3.49 -38.86 7.62
CA ARG A 4 -2.67 -38.29 6.56
C ARG A 4 -3.33 -38.60 5.21
N ASP A 5 -3.05 -37.75 4.22
CA ASP A 5 -2.85 -38.03 2.78
C ASP A 5 -3.07 -36.71 2.03
N SER A 6 -2.41 -36.37 0.93
CA SER A 6 -1.09 -36.62 0.36
C SER A 6 -0.98 -35.59 -0.77
N SER A 7 0.20 -35.01 -0.97
CA SER A 7 0.48 -33.99 -1.98
C SER A 7 0.66 -34.62 -3.36
N GLN A 8 0.03 -34.04 -4.39
CA GLN A 8 0.43 -34.27 -5.78
C GLN A 8 0.26 -33.00 -6.63
N SER A 9 1.40 -32.44 -7.01
CA SER A 9 1.55 -31.30 -7.91
C SER A 9 1.47 -31.77 -9.38
N GLY A 10 0.52 -31.21 -10.13
CA GLY A 10 0.32 -31.46 -11.55
C GLY A 10 1.21 -30.54 -12.39
N ASN A 11 2.22 -31.12 -13.01
CA ASN A 11 3.24 -30.48 -13.82
C ASN A 11 2.80 -30.44 -15.29
N THR A 12 2.46 -29.28 -15.86
CA THR A 12 2.20 -29.13 -17.31
C THR A 12 3.21 -28.21 -17.98
N ARG A 13 4.29 -28.83 -18.48
CA ARG A 13 5.21 -28.27 -19.48
C ARG A 13 4.48 -28.05 -20.81
N ALA A 14 4.35 -26.80 -21.25
CA ALA A 14 4.00 -26.48 -22.64
C ALA A 14 5.27 -26.52 -23.52
N ARG A 15 5.17 -27.22 -24.65
CA ARG A 15 6.26 -27.58 -25.57
C ARG A 15 6.32 -26.58 -26.74
N ASN A 16 7.52 -26.03 -26.98
CA ASN A 16 7.92 -25.37 -28.22
C ASN A 16 7.64 -26.24 -29.46
N ARG A 17 7.06 -25.65 -30.52
CA ARG A 17 7.19 -26.14 -31.90
C ARG A 17 7.24 -24.97 -32.89
N SER A 18 8.37 -24.85 -33.58
CA SER A 18 8.54 -24.12 -34.83
C SER A 18 8.08 -24.98 -36.01
N ARG A 19 7.42 -24.40 -37.04
CA ARG A 19 7.54 -24.83 -38.45
C ARG A 19 7.26 -23.70 -39.47
N VAL A 20 8.31 -23.50 -40.27
CA VAL A 20 8.56 -22.89 -41.59
C VAL A 20 7.59 -23.23 -42.74
N VAL A 21 7.32 -22.20 -43.57
CA VAL A 21 7.16 -22.06 -45.06
C VAL A 21 6.13 -22.88 -45.86
N GLY A 22 5.41 -22.17 -46.75
CA GLY A 22 4.79 -22.70 -47.98
C GLY A 22 4.32 -21.59 -48.93
N ALA A 23 4.68 -21.68 -50.21
CA ALA A 23 4.61 -20.64 -51.23
C ALA A 23 3.61 -20.93 -52.38
N THR A 24 3.43 -19.94 -53.27
CA THR A 24 3.06 -19.98 -54.71
C THR A 24 1.62 -20.26 -55.15
N SER A 25 1.08 -19.37 -55.99
CA SER A 25 0.60 -19.70 -57.35
C SER A 25 0.31 -18.44 -58.19
N ALA A 26 0.81 -18.41 -59.43
CA ALA A 26 0.70 -17.35 -60.42
C ALA A 26 -0.16 -17.79 -61.62
N VAL A 27 -0.88 -16.87 -62.28
CA VAL A 27 -1.31 -16.80 -63.71
C VAL A 27 -1.84 -15.36 -63.90
N GLY A 28 -1.57 -14.50 -64.88
CA GLY A 28 -1.02 -14.61 -66.23
C GLY A 28 -2.00 -13.94 -67.22
N ALA A 29 -1.68 -12.73 -67.73
CA ALA A 29 -2.29 -12.18 -68.94
C ALA A 29 -1.39 -11.11 -69.59
N PHE A 30 -1.02 -11.35 -70.84
CA PHE A 30 -0.28 -10.48 -71.77
C PHE A 30 -1.24 -10.03 -72.90
N LEU A 31 -0.89 -8.92 -73.58
CA LEU A 31 -1.45 -8.31 -74.82
C LEU A 31 -2.48 -7.18 -74.58
N ALA A 32 -2.48 -6.04 -75.29
CA ALA A 32 -1.94 -5.72 -76.60
C ALA A 32 -1.59 -4.21 -76.77
N PHE A 33 -0.55 -3.96 -77.57
CA PHE A 33 -0.05 -2.68 -78.03
C PHE A 33 -0.87 -2.14 -79.22
N GLY A 34 -1.23 -0.85 -79.20
CA GLY A 34 -1.91 -0.14 -80.28
C GLY A 34 -1.29 1.23 -80.53
N MET A 35 -0.84 1.49 -81.76
CA MET A 35 -0.05 2.65 -82.19
C MET A 35 -0.88 3.73 -82.91
N ALA A 36 -0.53 4.99 -82.59
CA ALA A 36 -0.43 6.21 -83.43
C ALA A 36 -1.72 7.00 -83.81
N PRO A 37 -1.63 8.31 -84.20
CA PRO A 37 -0.44 9.17 -84.40
C PRO A 37 -0.49 10.61 -83.80
N LEU A 38 0.71 11.11 -83.47
CA LEU A 38 1.30 12.42 -83.84
C LEU A 38 0.40 13.67 -84.04
N ALA A 39 0.59 14.68 -83.20
CA ALA A 39 0.42 16.10 -83.55
C ALA A 39 1.41 16.98 -82.75
N ALA A 40 1.82 18.08 -83.37
CA ALA A 40 3.05 18.82 -83.12
C ALA A 40 3.09 19.63 -81.81
N ALA A 41 4.31 19.78 -81.30
CA ALA A 41 4.68 20.72 -80.25
C ALA A 41 4.44 22.19 -80.65
N PRO A 42 4.15 23.06 -79.68
CA PRO A 42 4.68 24.41 -79.66
C PRO A 42 5.84 24.51 -78.65
N ALA A 43 6.96 25.05 -79.13
CA ALA A 43 8.04 25.50 -78.28
C ALA A 43 7.57 26.69 -77.44
N ALA A 44 7.67 26.57 -76.12
CA ALA A 44 7.67 27.70 -75.21
C ALA A 44 9.01 27.69 -74.47
N ASN A 45 9.84 28.68 -74.81
CA ASN A 45 11.05 29.02 -74.08
C ASN A 45 10.64 29.72 -72.79
N ALA A 46 11.14 29.22 -71.66
CA ALA A 46 11.40 30.02 -70.48
C ALA A 46 12.75 29.52 -69.93
N ASP A 47 13.81 30.21 -70.33
CA ASP A 47 15.07 30.24 -69.58
C ASP A 47 14.73 30.78 -68.19
N VAL A 48 14.93 29.95 -67.16
CA VAL A 48 15.22 30.45 -65.81
C VAL A 48 16.18 29.46 -65.18
N ASP A 49 17.42 29.91 -65.01
CA ASP A 49 18.50 29.24 -64.28
C ASP A 49 17.99 28.71 -62.93
N PHE A 50 17.97 27.39 -62.76
CA PHE A 50 17.90 26.75 -61.45
C PHE A 50 19.32 26.75 -60.87
N ASP A 51 19.69 27.83 -60.20
CA ASP A 51 20.92 27.87 -59.41
C ASP A 51 20.71 27.05 -58.13
N LEU A 52 21.23 25.81 -58.15
CA LEU A 52 21.29 24.95 -56.97
C LEU A 52 22.16 25.57 -55.86
N GLY A 53 22.95 26.61 -56.13
CA GLY A 53 23.78 27.32 -55.15
C GLY A 53 23.02 28.23 -54.19
N ASP A 54 21.93 28.88 -54.62
CA ASP A 54 21.22 29.87 -53.79
C ASP A 54 20.30 29.24 -52.72
N ILE A 55 19.74 28.05 -52.98
CA ILE A 55 18.95 27.30 -51.97
C ILE A 55 19.83 26.82 -50.82
N PHE A 56 21.06 26.38 -51.10
CA PHE A 56 22.03 26.06 -50.05
C PHE A 56 22.61 27.34 -49.43
N GLY A 57 22.80 28.40 -50.23
CA GLY A 57 23.28 29.71 -49.78
C GLY A 57 22.39 30.35 -48.71
N ASP A 58 21.07 30.34 -48.88
CA ASP A 58 20.13 30.94 -47.92
C ASP A 58 19.91 30.09 -46.65
N LEU A 59 20.03 28.75 -46.76
CA LEU A 59 19.99 27.85 -45.60
C LEU A 59 21.25 27.96 -44.72
N PHE A 60 22.42 28.22 -45.32
CA PHE A 60 23.68 28.42 -44.58
C PHE A 60 23.94 29.89 -44.19
N SER A 61 23.33 30.87 -44.85
CA SER A 61 23.47 32.29 -44.50
C SER A 61 22.67 32.66 -43.25
N SER A 62 21.50 32.05 -43.02
CA SER A 62 20.71 32.23 -41.78
C SER A 62 21.43 31.71 -40.53
N TRP A 63 22.42 30.82 -40.71
CA TRP A 63 23.27 30.31 -39.63
C TRP A 63 24.31 31.36 -39.16
N SER A 64 24.73 32.29 -40.02
CA SER A 64 25.97 33.07 -39.80
C SER A 64 25.83 34.59 -39.70
N THR A 65 24.63 35.18 -39.81
CA THR A 65 24.46 36.62 -39.60
C THR A 65 24.09 36.96 -38.16
N THR A 66 25.12 37.21 -37.33
CA THR A 66 25.00 38.21 -36.26
C THR A 66 24.78 39.58 -36.90
N ASP A 67 23.54 40.08 -36.89
CA ASP A 67 23.30 41.52 -37.04
C ASP A 67 23.01 42.12 -35.66
N ALA A 68 23.79 43.14 -35.32
CA ALA A 68 23.83 43.78 -34.02
C ALA A 68 23.05 45.10 -34.09
N GLY A 69 21.83 45.08 -33.55
CA GLY A 69 21.17 46.29 -33.05
C GLY A 69 19.69 46.42 -33.41
N ASP A 70 18.80 46.00 -32.51
CA ASP A 70 17.89 46.90 -31.79
C ASP A 70 17.18 46.11 -30.66
N ALA A 71 16.98 46.75 -29.51
CA ALA A 71 16.54 46.09 -28.29
C ALA A 71 15.02 45.96 -28.20
N GLY A 72 14.52 44.75 -27.89
CA GLY A 72 13.19 44.61 -27.28
C GLY A 72 12.32 43.43 -27.71
N THR A 73 12.82 42.41 -28.40
CA THR A 73 12.05 41.17 -28.60
C THR A 73 12.87 39.99 -28.09
N THR A 74 12.27 39.29 -27.13
CA THR A 74 12.76 38.06 -26.53
C THR A 74 13.09 37.07 -27.63
N TRP A 75 14.20 36.35 -27.47
CA TRP A 75 14.50 35.17 -28.27
C TRP A 75 13.33 34.22 -28.12
N ASP A 76 12.45 34.20 -29.11
CA ASP A 76 11.32 33.30 -29.13
C ASP A 76 11.85 31.93 -29.58
N LEU A 77 12.47 31.24 -28.60
CA LEU A 77 12.95 29.88 -28.74
C LEU A 77 11.80 28.92 -29.07
N ASP A 78 10.56 29.26 -28.72
CA ASP A 78 9.35 28.50 -29.01
C ASP A 78 9.05 28.46 -30.52
N ALA A 79 9.38 29.54 -31.25
CA ALA A 79 9.19 29.62 -32.70
C ALA A 79 10.32 28.96 -33.52
N LEU A 80 11.51 28.73 -32.93
CA LEU A 80 12.62 28.00 -33.57
C LEU A 80 12.54 26.48 -33.32
N PHE A 81 11.86 26.06 -32.26
CA PHE A 81 11.62 24.66 -31.86
C PHE A 81 10.13 24.32 -31.92
N GLY A 82 9.47 24.61 -33.05
CA GLY A 82 8.03 24.37 -33.24
C GLY A 82 7.53 23.05 -32.64
N ASP A 83 6.30 23.09 -32.12
CA ASP A 83 5.52 22.03 -31.45
C ASP A 83 6.20 20.64 -31.39
N PRO A 84 6.63 20.16 -30.22
CA PRO A 84 7.29 18.86 -30.09
C PRO A 84 6.26 17.72 -30.23
N GLY A 85 5.89 17.43 -31.48
CA GLY A 85 4.90 16.42 -31.88
C GLY A 85 5.46 15.01 -32.12
N SER A 86 6.73 14.73 -31.85
CA SER A 86 7.25 13.36 -31.98
C SER A 86 8.29 13.03 -30.93
N ALA A 87 8.03 11.96 -30.17
CA ALA A 87 8.95 11.31 -29.23
C ALA A 87 9.60 12.24 -28.19
N ALA A 88 9.11 12.22 -26.96
CA ALA A 88 9.76 12.85 -25.81
C ALA A 88 11.16 12.23 -25.54
N GLY A 89 12.16 12.67 -26.31
CA GLY A 89 13.59 12.38 -26.13
C GLY A 89 14.34 13.66 -25.79
N ASP A 90 15.44 13.55 -25.05
CA ASP A 90 16.31 14.69 -24.72
C ASP A 90 16.85 15.31 -26.03
N PRO A 91 16.56 16.60 -26.34
CA PRO A 91 16.98 17.24 -27.59
C PRO A 91 18.51 17.35 -27.73
N PHE A 92 19.25 17.18 -26.63
CA PHE A 92 20.71 17.13 -26.63
C PHE A 92 21.27 15.71 -26.66
N SER A 93 20.40 14.68 -26.66
CA SER A 93 20.81 13.30 -26.88
C SER A 93 21.26 13.10 -28.33
N TRP A 94 22.04 12.06 -28.58
CA TRP A 94 22.47 11.74 -29.94
C TRP A 94 21.30 11.38 -30.86
N THR A 95 20.26 10.71 -30.36
CA THR A 95 19.04 10.41 -31.13
C THR A 95 18.24 11.67 -31.43
N GLY A 96 18.10 12.58 -30.46
CA GLY A 96 17.50 13.90 -30.68
C GLY A 96 18.28 14.74 -31.69
N ILE A 97 19.62 14.72 -31.63
CA ILE A 97 20.47 15.40 -32.60
C ILE A 97 20.32 14.77 -34.00
N MET A 98 20.29 13.43 -34.09
CA MET A 98 20.11 12.73 -35.37
C MET A 98 18.72 12.99 -35.98
N ASP A 99 17.67 13.05 -35.17
CA ASP A 99 16.33 13.38 -35.62
C ASP A 99 16.28 14.81 -36.17
N GLN A 100 16.73 15.78 -35.37
CA GLN A 100 16.59 17.20 -35.68
C GLN A 100 17.56 17.71 -36.75
N TRP A 101 18.82 17.23 -36.75
CA TRP A 101 19.88 17.79 -37.60
C TRP A 101 20.23 16.91 -38.81
N PHE A 102 19.78 15.66 -38.85
CA PHE A 102 20.08 14.76 -39.96
C PHE A 102 18.83 14.22 -40.64
N TYR A 103 17.91 13.60 -39.91
CA TYR A 103 16.71 13.03 -40.48
C TYR A 103 15.70 14.09 -40.93
N GLY A 104 15.35 15.04 -40.07
CA GLY A 104 14.40 16.12 -40.34
C GLY A 104 14.69 16.91 -41.62
N PRO A 105 15.94 17.36 -41.88
CA PRO A 105 16.27 18.04 -43.13
C PRO A 105 16.11 17.16 -44.38
N ILE A 106 16.55 15.89 -44.32
CA ILE A 106 16.42 14.95 -45.45
C ILE A 106 14.95 14.59 -45.70
N HIS A 107 14.17 14.39 -44.63
CA HIS A 107 12.74 14.18 -44.69
C HIS A 107 12.04 15.38 -45.32
N THR A 108 12.33 16.58 -44.85
CA THR A 108 11.74 17.83 -45.39
C THR A 108 12.02 17.98 -46.88
N LEU A 109 13.26 17.72 -47.32
CA LEU A 109 13.62 17.74 -48.74
C LEU A 109 12.87 16.66 -49.55
N THR A 110 12.66 15.48 -48.96
CA THR A 110 11.91 14.38 -49.58
C THR A 110 10.43 14.77 -49.73
N GLN A 111 9.84 15.39 -48.71
CA GLN A 111 8.45 15.86 -48.76
C GLN A 111 8.26 17.03 -49.73
N LEU A 112 9.20 17.96 -49.78
CA LEU A 112 9.23 19.03 -50.79
C LEU A 112 9.36 18.47 -52.21
N TRP A 113 10.09 17.37 -52.41
CA TRP A 113 10.13 16.70 -53.71
C TRP A 113 8.80 16.02 -54.05
N ILE A 114 8.20 15.30 -53.11
CA ILE A 114 6.96 14.54 -53.34
C ILE A 114 5.77 15.46 -53.67
N THR A 115 5.69 16.63 -53.02
CA THR A 115 4.55 17.55 -53.10
C THR A 115 4.72 18.70 -54.11
N ASN A 116 5.88 18.84 -54.75
CA ASN A 116 6.11 19.88 -55.75
C ASN A 116 5.56 19.45 -57.13
N PRO A 117 4.87 20.32 -57.88
CA PRO A 117 4.36 20.03 -59.23
C PRO A 117 5.33 19.33 -60.19
N LEU A 118 6.63 19.69 -60.17
CA LEU A 118 7.64 19.01 -61.00
C LEU A 118 7.88 17.58 -60.51
N GLY A 119 8.04 17.40 -59.20
CA GLY A 119 8.27 16.11 -58.57
C GLY A 119 7.07 15.19 -58.76
N GLU A 120 5.84 15.66 -58.56
CA GLU A 120 4.60 14.90 -58.81
C GLU A 120 4.54 14.35 -60.24
N SER A 121 4.90 15.16 -61.24
CA SER A 121 4.89 14.73 -62.64
C SER A 121 5.89 13.60 -62.93
N ILE A 122 7.07 13.68 -62.31
CA ILE A 122 8.15 12.69 -62.44
C ILE A 122 7.81 11.42 -61.64
N ASN A 123 7.29 11.58 -60.43
CA ASN A 123 6.88 10.48 -59.55
C ASN A 123 5.73 9.69 -60.19
N GLY A 124 4.73 10.37 -60.77
CA GLY A 124 3.65 9.75 -61.52
C GLY A 124 4.17 8.93 -62.69
N MET A 125 5.12 9.46 -63.47
CA MET A 125 5.78 8.72 -64.55
C MET A 125 6.53 7.48 -64.04
N ILE A 126 7.26 7.57 -62.92
CA ILE A 126 8.01 6.45 -62.32
C ILE A 126 7.05 5.36 -61.80
N ASN A 127 5.98 5.75 -61.13
CA ASN A 127 4.97 4.84 -60.62
C ASN A 127 4.23 4.13 -61.77
N ASP A 128 3.82 4.87 -62.80
CA ASP A 128 3.16 4.32 -63.99
C ASP A 128 4.06 3.35 -64.77
N TRP A 129 5.34 3.68 -64.91
CA TRP A 129 6.31 2.82 -65.62
C TRP A 129 6.66 1.56 -64.84
N SER A 130 6.64 1.62 -63.51
CA SER A 130 6.93 0.46 -62.65
C SER A 130 5.71 -0.41 -62.37
N GLY A 131 4.50 0.15 -62.51
CA GLY A 131 3.25 -0.51 -62.12
C GLY A 131 3.07 -0.68 -60.61
N MET A 132 3.89 0.02 -59.81
CA MET A 132 3.93 -0.06 -58.35
C MET A 132 3.90 1.36 -57.78
N TYR A 133 3.35 1.53 -56.58
CA TYR A 133 3.40 2.80 -55.86
C TYR A 133 4.77 2.95 -55.19
N LEU A 134 5.74 3.53 -55.91
CA LEU A 134 7.13 3.62 -55.47
C LEU A 134 7.42 4.93 -54.75
N ILE A 135 6.93 6.06 -55.26
CA ILE A 135 7.19 7.39 -54.71
C ILE A 135 5.87 8.13 -54.52
N GLY A 136 5.56 8.51 -53.29
CA GLY A 136 4.36 9.27 -52.93
C GLY A 136 3.90 8.97 -51.51
N ASN A 137 3.21 9.93 -50.89
CA ASN A 137 2.63 9.76 -49.56
C ASN A 137 1.34 8.95 -49.63
N GLY A 138 1.07 8.21 -48.55
CA GLY A 138 -0.22 7.61 -48.32
C GLY A 138 -1.34 8.64 -48.31
N VAL A 139 -2.53 8.21 -48.71
CA VAL A 139 -3.72 9.06 -48.68
C VAL A 139 -4.29 9.02 -47.27
N ASP A 140 -4.57 10.17 -46.68
CA ASP A 140 -5.20 10.24 -45.36
C ASP A 140 -6.57 9.54 -45.37
N GLY A 141 -6.87 8.91 -44.24
CA GLY A 141 -8.15 8.30 -43.96
C GLY A 141 -9.29 9.30 -44.04
N THR A 142 -10.47 8.80 -44.38
CA THR A 142 -11.72 9.55 -44.41
C THR A 142 -12.81 8.76 -43.72
N GLU A 143 -13.96 9.37 -43.46
CA GLU A 143 -15.11 8.67 -42.88
C GLU A 143 -15.50 7.38 -43.64
N ASP A 144 -15.41 7.39 -44.98
CA ASP A 144 -15.76 6.23 -45.83
C ASP A 144 -14.64 5.18 -45.93
N SER A 145 -13.40 5.57 -45.62
CA SER A 145 -12.21 4.71 -45.60
C SER A 145 -11.30 5.18 -44.45
N PRO A 146 -11.56 4.74 -43.21
CA PRO A 146 -10.96 5.34 -42.03
C PRO A 146 -9.44 5.24 -41.97
N ASP A 147 -8.87 4.16 -42.47
CA ASP A 147 -7.44 3.91 -42.39
C ASP A 147 -6.66 4.75 -43.42
N GLY A 148 -5.52 5.27 -42.99
CA GLY A 148 -4.55 5.92 -43.84
C GLY A 148 -3.91 4.92 -44.80
N GLY A 149 -3.70 5.33 -46.05
CA GLY A 149 -3.02 4.53 -47.05
C GLY A 149 -1.53 4.40 -46.80
N ASP A 150 -0.92 3.32 -47.29
CA ASP A 150 0.53 3.14 -47.22
C ASP A 150 1.27 4.14 -48.12
N GLY A 151 2.44 4.57 -47.65
CA GLY A 151 3.40 5.36 -48.44
C GLY A 151 4.11 4.53 -49.52
N GLY A 152 4.79 5.23 -50.44
CA GLY A 152 5.52 4.63 -51.54
C GLY A 152 6.64 3.68 -51.10
N LEU A 153 6.85 2.58 -51.84
CA LEU A 153 7.85 1.54 -51.53
C LEU A 153 9.32 2.02 -51.57
N TRP A 154 9.59 3.21 -52.10
CA TRP A 154 10.90 3.86 -52.08
C TRP A 154 10.88 5.09 -51.18
N LEU A 155 9.99 6.04 -51.42
CA LEU A 155 9.92 7.30 -50.66
C LEU A 155 8.47 7.70 -50.45
N GLY A 156 8.14 8.07 -49.21
CA GLY A 156 6.83 8.63 -48.86
C GLY A 156 6.37 8.23 -47.47
N ASP A 157 5.61 9.11 -46.86
CA ASP A 157 5.03 8.90 -45.54
C ASP A 157 3.73 8.09 -45.67
N GLY A 158 3.32 7.42 -44.60
CA GLY A 158 1.97 6.89 -44.50
C GLY A 158 0.95 8.02 -44.36
N GLY A 159 -0.28 7.80 -44.83
CA GLY A 159 -1.37 8.74 -44.61
C GLY A 159 -1.88 8.65 -43.17
N ASP A 160 -2.39 9.74 -42.63
CA ASP A 160 -2.95 9.76 -41.28
C ASP A 160 -4.29 9.01 -41.25
N GLY A 161 -4.58 8.35 -40.13
CA GLY A 161 -5.87 7.74 -39.88
C GLY A 161 -6.95 8.79 -39.62
N TRP A 162 -8.18 8.50 -40.03
CA TRP A 162 -9.31 9.39 -39.82
C TRP A 162 -9.66 9.51 -38.34
N SER A 163 -9.72 10.75 -37.83
CA SER A 163 -10.25 11.03 -36.50
C SER A 163 -11.77 11.06 -36.52
N SER A 164 -12.41 10.12 -35.80
CA SER A 164 -13.85 10.00 -35.78
C SER A 164 -14.49 11.01 -34.81
N ASP A 165 -15.54 11.70 -35.26
CA ASP A 165 -16.44 12.50 -34.43
C ASP A 165 -17.73 11.76 -34.05
N GLN A 166 -17.86 10.49 -34.48
CA GLN A 166 -19.05 9.67 -34.31
C GLN A 166 -18.93 8.76 -33.09
N ALA A 167 -19.90 8.83 -32.19
CA ALA A 167 -19.92 8.00 -30.99
C ALA A 167 -19.87 6.49 -31.32
N GLY A 168 -18.98 5.76 -30.63
CA GLY A 168 -18.79 4.33 -30.80
C GLY A 168 -18.01 3.92 -32.06
N VAL A 169 -17.57 4.86 -32.89
CA VAL A 169 -16.75 4.58 -34.08
C VAL A 169 -15.29 4.86 -33.76
N GLY A 170 -14.43 3.86 -33.98
CA GLY A 170 -13.00 3.98 -33.73
C GLY A 170 -12.32 4.95 -34.70
N GLY A 171 -11.18 5.48 -34.28
CA GLY A 171 -10.29 6.18 -35.19
C GLY A 171 -9.70 5.20 -36.20
N GLY A 172 -9.42 5.67 -37.41
CA GLY A 172 -8.72 4.87 -38.40
C GLY A 172 -7.25 4.70 -38.08
N ASP A 173 -6.66 3.60 -38.52
CA ASP A 173 -5.23 3.36 -38.32
C ASP A 173 -4.39 4.23 -39.27
N GLY A 174 -3.21 4.64 -38.82
CA GLY A 174 -2.24 5.33 -39.66
C GLY A 174 -1.59 4.38 -40.68
N GLY A 175 -1.37 4.88 -41.89
CA GLY A 175 -0.75 4.11 -42.97
C GLY A 175 0.73 3.84 -42.73
N ALA A 176 1.26 2.74 -43.26
CA ALA A 176 2.67 2.42 -43.10
C ALA A 176 3.53 3.10 -44.19
N ALA A 177 4.67 3.67 -43.79
CA ALA A 177 5.73 4.06 -44.72
C ALA A 177 6.66 2.87 -44.97
N LEU A 178 6.24 1.90 -45.79
CA LEU A 178 7.02 0.67 -46.04
C LEU A 178 8.30 0.91 -46.89
N GLY A 179 8.54 2.14 -47.33
CA GLY A 179 9.65 2.53 -48.19
C GLY A 179 11.01 2.64 -47.49
N TRP A 180 12.00 3.15 -48.25
CA TRP A 180 13.36 3.36 -47.73
C TRP A 180 13.39 4.54 -46.76
N LEU A 181 12.76 5.67 -47.13
CA LEU A 181 12.55 6.81 -46.24
C LEU A 181 11.07 7.17 -46.18
N GLY A 182 10.56 7.32 -44.95
CA GLY A 182 9.24 7.87 -44.67
C GLY A 182 8.81 7.61 -43.23
N ASN A 183 7.95 8.49 -42.71
CA ASN A 183 7.31 8.32 -41.42
C ASN A 183 5.99 7.56 -41.57
N GLY A 184 5.66 6.71 -40.59
CA GLY A 184 4.30 6.16 -40.51
C GLY A 184 3.29 7.27 -40.22
N GLY A 185 2.08 7.15 -40.76
CA GLY A 185 1.00 8.09 -40.49
C GLY A 185 0.49 7.97 -39.05
N ASP A 186 -0.05 9.05 -38.50
CA ASP A 186 -0.62 9.03 -37.16
C ASP A 186 -1.96 8.30 -37.14
N GLY A 187 -2.28 7.61 -36.06
CA GLY A 187 -3.59 7.01 -35.84
C GLY A 187 -4.64 8.07 -35.52
N GLY A 188 -5.84 7.92 -36.06
CA GLY A 188 -6.94 8.84 -35.84
C GLY A 188 -7.50 8.76 -34.41
N ALA A 189 -8.03 9.86 -33.87
CA ALA A 189 -8.74 9.84 -32.60
C ALA A 189 -10.06 9.03 -32.71
N GLY A 190 -10.39 8.30 -31.66
CA GLY A 190 -11.67 7.60 -31.53
C GLY A 190 -12.82 8.57 -31.25
N GLY A 191 -13.97 8.32 -31.85
CA GLY A 191 -15.20 9.00 -31.47
C GLY A 191 -15.64 8.60 -30.07
N ALA A 192 -16.65 9.26 -29.50
CA ALA A 192 -16.98 9.10 -28.08
C ALA A 192 -17.12 7.64 -27.63
N GLY A 193 -16.37 7.24 -26.60
CA GLY A 193 -16.30 5.88 -26.05
C GLY A 193 -15.63 4.83 -26.93
N ALA A 194 -15.07 5.21 -28.08
CA ALA A 194 -14.42 4.32 -29.03
C ALA A 194 -12.90 4.46 -28.99
N ALA A 195 -12.19 3.41 -29.41
CA ALA A 195 -10.74 3.40 -29.40
C ALA A 195 -10.14 4.37 -30.44
N GLY A 196 -8.97 4.93 -30.13
CA GLY A 196 -8.13 5.57 -31.15
C GLY A 196 -7.52 4.52 -32.08
N GLY A 197 -7.18 4.93 -33.30
CA GLY A 197 -6.48 4.10 -34.27
C GLY A 197 -5.00 3.96 -33.95
N ASP A 198 -4.39 2.88 -34.41
CA ASP A 198 -2.96 2.63 -34.21
C ASP A 198 -2.12 3.52 -35.14
N GLY A 199 -0.92 3.89 -34.72
CA GLY A 199 0.04 4.60 -35.55
C GLY A 199 0.70 3.68 -36.58
N GLY A 200 0.98 4.22 -37.76
CA GLY A 200 1.60 3.53 -38.87
C GLY A 200 3.09 3.22 -38.63
N ALA A 201 3.60 2.16 -39.27
CA ALA A 201 5.01 1.84 -39.19
C ALA A 201 5.89 2.78 -40.05
N GLY A 202 7.07 3.14 -39.55
CA GLY A 202 8.06 3.93 -40.29
C GLY A 202 8.91 3.13 -41.28
N GLY A 203 9.62 3.85 -42.16
CA GLY A 203 10.53 3.35 -43.19
C GLY A 203 11.55 2.30 -42.76
N TRP A 204 11.94 1.41 -43.69
CA TRP A 204 12.87 0.30 -43.42
C TRP A 204 14.35 0.72 -43.35
N TRP A 205 14.72 1.88 -43.90
CA TRP A 205 16.09 2.40 -43.76
C TRP A 205 16.16 3.57 -42.78
N MET A 206 15.34 4.60 -42.98
CA MET A 206 15.10 5.65 -41.98
C MET A 206 13.61 6.02 -41.93
N GLY A 207 13.07 6.17 -40.73
CA GLY A 207 11.64 6.43 -40.56
C GLY A 207 11.18 6.33 -39.13
N ASN A 208 10.47 7.35 -38.66
CA ASN A 208 9.78 7.32 -37.38
C ASN A 208 8.43 6.60 -37.55
N GLY A 209 7.99 5.88 -36.52
CA GLY A 209 6.62 5.37 -36.48
C GLY A 209 5.65 6.50 -36.12
N GLY A 210 4.42 6.42 -36.65
CA GLY A 210 3.36 7.39 -36.34
C GLY A 210 2.84 7.22 -34.92
N ASN A 211 2.29 8.27 -34.32
CA ASN A 211 1.68 8.23 -33.01
C ASN A 211 0.35 7.47 -33.06
N GLY A 212 -0.03 6.81 -31.97
CA GLY A 212 -1.36 6.24 -31.81
C GLY A 212 -2.38 7.33 -31.48
N GLY A 213 -3.60 7.17 -32.00
CA GLY A 213 -4.70 8.10 -31.77
C GLY A 213 -5.25 8.04 -30.35
N ALA A 214 -5.75 9.15 -29.83
CA ALA A 214 -6.41 9.16 -28.53
C ALA A 214 -7.74 8.40 -28.56
N GLY A 215 -8.06 7.69 -27.47
CA GLY A 215 -9.38 7.11 -27.25
C GLY A 215 -10.43 8.19 -26.98
N GLY A 216 -11.63 8.00 -27.51
CA GLY A 216 -12.71 8.96 -27.32
C GLY A 216 -13.29 8.92 -25.91
N ALA A 217 -13.45 10.08 -25.29
CA ALA A 217 -14.16 10.19 -24.01
C ALA A 217 -15.63 9.75 -24.14
N ALA A 218 -16.19 9.17 -23.09
CA ALA A 218 -17.62 8.87 -23.08
C ALA A 218 -18.47 10.16 -23.11
N LEU A 219 -19.70 10.06 -23.63
CA LEU A 219 -20.68 11.16 -23.65
C LEU A 219 -22.03 10.80 -23.00
N VAL A 220 -22.19 9.54 -22.60
CA VAL A 220 -23.39 9.03 -21.94
C VAL A 220 -23.03 8.72 -20.51
N ASP A 221 -23.92 9.06 -19.58
CA ASP A 221 -23.75 8.79 -18.15
C ASP A 221 -23.36 7.33 -17.90
N GLY A 222 -22.35 7.11 -17.06
CA GLY A 222 -21.75 5.80 -16.78
C GLY A 222 -21.04 5.15 -17.97
N GLY A 223 -20.90 5.86 -19.09
CA GLY A 223 -20.23 5.40 -20.29
C GLY A 223 -18.73 5.28 -20.10
N VAL A 224 -18.14 4.25 -20.71
CA VAL A 224 -16.70 3.94 -20.61
C VAL A 224 -15.92 4.72 -21.67
N GLY A 225 -14.77 5.26 -21.29
CA GLY A 225 -13.84 5.89 -22.22
C GLY A 225 -13.14 4.88 -23.14
N GLY A 226 -12.89 5.27 -24.39
CA GLY A 226 -12.20 4.43 -25.36
C GLY A 226 -10.71 4.26 -25.05
N ALA A 227 -10.10 3.15 -25.46
CA ALA A 227 -8.66 2.97 -25.33
C ALA A 227 -7.89 3.87 -26.31
N GLY A 228 -6.69 4.32 -25.93
CA GLY A 228 -5.77 4.93 -26.90
C GLY A 228 -5.19 3.87 -27.84
N GLY A 229 -4.92 4.27 -29.08
CA GLY A 229 -4.26 3.42 -30.08
C GLY A 229 -2.77 3.25 -29.80
N ASP A 230 -2.20 2.14 -30.23
CA ASP A 230 -0.78 1.88 -30.09
C ASP A 230 0.05 2.78 -31.02
N GLY A 231 1.24 3.19 -30.57
CA GLY A 231 2.19 3.90 -31.41
C GLY A 231 2.85 2.97 -32.44
N GLY A 232 3.07 3.51 -33.63
CA GLY A 232 3.69 2.82 -34.75
C GLY A 232 5.16 2.48 -34.48
N ALA A 233 5.59 1.30 -34.94
CA ALA A 233 6.98 0.90 -34.84
C ALA A 233 7.84 1.54 -35.94
N ALA A 234 9.05 1.97 -35.60
CA ALA A 234 10.08 2.26 -36.59
C ALA A 234 10.71 0.95 -37.08
N ALA A 235 10.42 0.55 -38.33
CA ALA A 235 11.05 -0.62 -38.96
C ALA A 235 12.51 -0.35 -39.42
N ALA A 236 13.01 0.86 -39.19
CA ALA A 236 14.25 1.39 -39.74
C ALA A 236 15.49 0.61 -39.31
N TRP A 237 16.38 0.33 -40.27
CA TRP A 237 17.69 -0.25 -39.99
C TRP A 237 18.67 0.79 -39.43
N PHE A 238 18.69 2.01 -39.98
CA PHE A 238 19.67 3.04 -39.61
C PHE A 238 19.16 3.97 -38.51
N PHE A 239 18.04 4.67 -38.73
CA PHE A 239 17.49 5.62 -37.75
C PHE A 239 15.96 5.60 -37.76
N GLY A 240 15.34 5.52 -36.60
CA GLY A 240 13.90 5.71 -36.47
C GLY A 240 13.42 5.62 -35.02
N ASN A 241 12.62 6.59 -34.61
CA ASN A 241 11.96 6.61 -33.31
C ASN A 241 10.60 5.90 -33.41
N GLY A 242 10.24 5.14 -32.38
CA GLY A 242 8.88 4.61 -32.28
C GLY A 242 7.88 5.72 -31.95
N GLY A 243 6.68 5.64 -32.50
CA GLY A 243 5.61 6.60 -32.22
C GLY A 243 5.08 6.48 -30.80
N ALA A 244 4.57 7.57 -30.22
CA ALA A 244 3.94 7.52 -28.91
C ALA A 244 2.60 6.76 -28.98
N GLY A 245 2.20 6.08 -27.90
CA GLY A 245 0.86 5.54 -27.77
C GLY A 245 -0.15 6.64 -27.43
N GLY A 246 -1.39 6.48 -27.90
CA GLY A 246 -2.48 7.42 -27.66
C GLY A 246 -2.97 7.37 -26.22
N ALA A 247 -3.46 8.49 -25.70
CA ALA A 247 -4.10 8.53 -24.38
C ALA A 247 -5.45 7.80 -24.39
N GLY A 248 -5.81 7.17 -23.28
CA GLY A 248 -7.15 6.63 -23.07
C GLY A 248 -8.18 7.75 -22.83
N GLY A 249 -9.40 7.55 -23.32
CA GLY A 249 -10.52 8.47 -23.12
C GLY A 249 -11.06 8.43 -21.69
N ALA A 250 -11.60 9.54 -21.21
CA ALA A 250 -12.25 9.60 -19.90
C ALA A 250 -13.58 8.82 -19.88
N GLY A 251 -13.86 8.17 -18.75
CA GLY A 251 -15.20 7.69 -18.43
C GLY A 251 -16.11 8.86 -18.01
N MET A 252 -17.42 8.70 -18.17
CA MET A 252 -18.41 9.70 -17.74
C MET A 252 -18.99 9.35 -16.38
N ASP A 253 -19.33 10.38 -15.60
CA ASP A 253 -20.01 10.21 -14.32
C ASP A 253 -21.33 9.44 -14.48
N GLY A 254 -21.70 8.72 -13.43
CA GLY A 254 -22.96 8.02 -13.35
C GLY A 254 -24.13 9.00 -13.23
N ALA A 255 -25.25 8.69 -13.89
CA ALA A 255 -26.48 9.44 -13.76
C ALA A 255 -26.97 9.41 -12.31
N ASN A 256 -27.35 10.58 -11.79
CA ASN A 256 -28.10 10.65 -10.55
C ASN A 256 -29.44 9.91 -10.71
N GLY A 257 -29.78 9.03 -9.77
CA GLY A 257 -30.88 8.07 -9.96
C GLY A 257 -31.98 8.14 -8.90
N GLY A 258 -33.23 8.00 -9.36
CA GLY A 258 -34.42 7.69 -8.54
C GLY A 258 -34.77 6.20 -8.59
N VAL A 259 -36.01 5.83 -8.93
CA VAL A 259 -36.48 4.42 -8.97
C VAL A 259 -35.56 3.54 -9.84
N GLY A 260 -34.75 2.69 -9.19
CA GLY A 260 -33.73 1.84 -9.84
C GLY A 260 -32.31 2.03 -9.28
N GLY A 261 -32.07 3.07 -8.49
CA GLY A 261 -30.76 3.43 -7.92
C GLY A 261 -29.97 4.37 -8.83
N ALA A 262 -28.92 4.98 -8.30
CA ALA A 262 -28.00 5.79 -9.09
C ALA A 262 -27.08 4.91 -9.95
N LEU A 263 -26.69 5.42 -11.11
CA LEU A 263 -25.84 4.70 -12.04
C LEU A 263 -24.37 4.78 -11.59
N SER A 264 -23.59 3.75 -11.87
CA SER A 264 -22.15 3.80 -11.66
C SER A 264 -21.47 4.74 -12.65
N GLY A 265 -20.35 5.33 -12.23
CA GLY A 265 -19.43 6.03 -13.10
C GLY A 265 -18.75 5.09 -14.09
N GLY A 266 -18.46 5.63 -15.26
CA GLY A 266 -17.79 4.93 -16.34
C GLY A 266 -16.30 4.74 -16.07
N ALA A 267 -15.75 3.62 -16.50
CA ALA A 267 -14.32 3.41 -16.45
C ALA A 267 -13.58 4.33 -17.44
N GLY A 268 -12.38 4.74 -17.06
CA GLY A 268 -11.45 5.36 -17.99
C GLY A 268 -10.86 4.34 -18.96
N GLY A 269 -10.57 4.76 -20.19
CA GLY A 269 -9.90 3.95 -21.20
C GLY A 269 -8.43 3.75 -20.88
N ASN A 270 -7.84 2.63 -21.30
CA ASN A 270 -6.41 2.43 -21.14
C ASN A 270 -5.63 3.25 -22.18
N GLY A 271 -4.43 3.70 -21.83
CA GLY A 271 -3.51 4.28 -22.81
C GLY A 271 -2.91 3.21 -23.73
N GLY A 272 -2.64 3.60 -24.98
CA GLY A 272 -1.99 2.75 -25.98
C GLY A 272 -0.50 2.55 -25.70
N ALA A 273 0.06 1.44 -26.15
CA ALA A 273 1.49 1.18 -26.01
C ALA A 273 2.31 2.09 -26.93
N GLY A 274 3.53 2.44 -26.53
CA GLY A 274 4.48 3.13 -27.40
C GLY A 274 5.10 2.19 -28.44
N GLY A 275 5.39 2.73 -29.61
CA GLY A 275 6.00 2.02 -30.72
C GLY A 275 7.47 1.66 -30.48
N ARG A 276 7.93 0.58 -31.09
CA ARG A 276 9.34 0.16 -31.01
C ARG A 276 10.24 1.08 -31.84
N SER A 277 11.47 1.32 -31.37
CA SER A 277 12.49 2.05 -32.14
C SER A 277 13.14 1.21 -33.26
N GLY A 278 13.87 1.89 -34.15
CA GLY A 278 14.71 1.30 -35.19
C GLY A 278 15.92 0.53 -34.65
N TYR A 279 16.61 -0.18 -35.54
CA TYR A 279 17.66 -1.14 -35.19
C TYR A 279 18.96 -0.50 -34.68
N LEU A 280 19.53 0.48 -35.40
CA LEU A 280 20.84 1.08 -35.08
C LEU A 280 20.74 2.33 -34.19
N PHE A 281 19.92 3.32 -34.57
CA PHE A 281 19.66 4.53 -33.79
C PHE A 281 18.16 4.76 -33.64
N GLY A 282 17.73 5.18 -32.45
CA GLY A 282 16.36 5.63 -32.20
C GLY A 282 15.84 5.29 -30.81
N ASP A 283 14.89 6.10 -30.36
CA ASP A 283 14.18 5.96 -29.10
C ASP A 283 12.87 5.20 -29.28
N GLY A 284 12.51 4.36 -28.30
CA GLY A 284 11.18 3.76 -28.25
C GLY A 284 10.15 4.84 -27.90
N GLY A 285 8.95 4.71 -28.44
CA GLY A 285 7.87 5.66 -28.18
C GLY A 285 7.36 5.58 -26.74
N LYS A 286 6.88 6.69 -26.19
CA LYS A 286 6.25 6.71 -24.86
C LYS A 286 4.88 6.00 -24.92
N GLY A 287 4.50 5.27 -23.89
CA GLY A 287 3.13 4.77 -23.73
C GLY A 287 2.14 5.90 -23.40
N GLY A 288 0.91 5.78 -23.88
CA GLY A 288 -0.16 6.75 -23.61
C GLY A 288 -0.65 6.69 -22.17
N ALA A 289 -1.11 7.82 -21.63
CA ALA A 289 -1.72 7.85 -20.30
C ALA A 289 -3.08 7.14 -20.30
N GLY A 290 -3.46 6.55 -19.16
CA GLY A 290 -4.82 6.08 -18.93
C GLY A 290 -5.81 7.24 -18.79
N GLY A 291 -7.05 7.01 -19.16
CA GLY A 291 -8.15 7.95 -18.98
C GLY A 291 -8.69 7.94 -17.55
N THR A 292 -9.15 9.09 -17.08
CA THR A 292 -9.80 9.21 -15.76
C THR A 292 -11.13 8.46 -15.74
N ALA A 293 -11.48 7.88 -14.60
CA ALA A 293 -12.82 7.37 -14.37
C ALA A 293 -13.83 8.48 -14.09
N GLY A 294 -15.11 8.17 -14.32
CA GLY A 294 -16.22 8.99 -13.84
C GLY A 294 -16.63 8.62 -12.42
N ASP A 295 -17.18 9.58 -11.70
CA ASP A 295 -17.74 9.41 -10.37
C ASP A 295 -19.09 8.64 -10.43
N GLY A 296 -19.46 7.97 -9.36
CA GLY A 296 -20.77 7.36 -9.21
C GLY A 296 -21.86 8.41 -9.09
N GLY A 297 -23.03 8.17 -9.68
CA GLY A 297 -24.15 9.10 -9.56
C GLY A 297 -24.68 9.17 -8.13
N ASN A 298 -25.18 10.33 -7.73
CA ASN A 298 -25.85 10.49 -6.44
C ASN A 298 -27.28 9.92 -6.50
N ALA A 299 -27.68 9.25 -5.44
CA ALA A 299 -29.06 8.82 -5.28
C ALA A 299 -29.96 10.01 -4.93
N VAL A 300 -31.16 10.04 -5.51
CA VAL A 300 -32.19 11.05 -5.24
C VAL A 300 -33.42 10.35 -4.67
N GLY A 301 -33.95 10.87 -3.56
CA GLY A 301 -35.13 10.28 -2.90
C GLY A 301 -36.32 10.11 -3.85
N ASP A 302 -37.00 8.96 -3.75
CA ASP A 302 -38.15 8.60 -4.59
C ASP A 302 -39.47 8.55 -3.79
N ASN A 303 -40.53 7.98 -4.38
CA ASN A 303 -41.83 7.77 -3.70
C ASN A 303 -41.79 6.65 -2.63
N GLY A 304 -40.67 5.97 -2.46
CA GLY A 304 -40.41 5.00 -1.40
C GLY A 304 -40.06 5.69 -0.09
N THR A 305 -40.18 4.97 1.02
CA THR A 305 -39.88 5.52 2.35
C THR A 305 -38.39 5.48 2.70
N ASN A 306 -37.64 4.55 2.11
CA ASN A 306 -36.19 4.40 2.35
C ASN A 306 -35.39 5.16 1.31
N GLY A 307 -34.20 5.62 1.71
CA GLY A 307 -33.21 6.18 0.83
C GLY A 307 -32.59 5.13 -0.10
N LEU A 308 -32.10 5.60 -1.24
CA LEU A 308 -31.51 4.81 -2.30
C LEU A 308 -29.99 4.84 -2.23
N THR A 309 -29.35 3.78 -2.73
CA THR A 309 -27.88 3.66 -2.74
C THR A 309 -27.26 4.49 -3.86
N GLY A 310 -26.17 5.19 -3.54
CA GLY A 310 -25.35 5.91 -4.51
C GLY A 310 -24.61 4.98 -5.49
N GLY A 311 -24.30 5.48 -6.67
CA GLY A 311 -23.60 4.75 -7.73
C GLY A 311 -22.16 4.46 -7.35
N ALA A 312 -21.57 3.38 -7.86
CA ALA A 312 -20.13 3.15 -7.67
C ALA A 312 -19.31 4.05 -8.60
N GLY A 313 -18.14 4.50 -8.16
CA GLY A 313 -17.17 5.17 -9.02
C GLY A 313 -16.56 4.22 -10.05
N GLY A 314 -16.17 4.76 -11.20
CA GLY A 314 -15.53 4.03 -12.29
C GLY A 314 -14.08 3.66 -11.97
N THR A 315 -13.53 2.66 -12.66
CA THR A 315 -12.11 2.32 -12.53
C THR A 315 -11.24 3.19 -13.43
N GLY A 316 -10.15 3.73 -12.89
CA GLY A 316 -9.18 4.52 -13.67
C GLY A 316 -8.49 3.67 -14.74
N GLY A 317 -8.21 4.26 -15.89
CA GLY A 317 -7.50 3.60 -16.99
C GLY A 317 -6.03 3.34 -16.66
N SER A 318 -5.47 2.22 -17.11
CA SER A 318 -4.04 1.96 -16.99
C SER A 318 -3.24 2.73 -18.04
N GLY A 319 -2.04 3.16 -17.70
CA GLY A 319 -1.08 3.68 -18.67
C GLY A 319 -0.57 2.59 -19.61
N GLY A 320 -0.27 2.98 -20.85
CA GLY A 320 0.28 2.11 -21.88
C GLY A 320 1.75 1.77 -21.63
N ALA A 321 2.20 0.62 -22.12
CA ALA A 321 3.60 0.23 -22.02
C ALA A 321 4.49 1.16 -22.87
N GLY A 322 5.71 1.44 -22.42
CA GLY A 322 6.70 2.13 -23.24
C GLY A 322 7.23 1.23 -24.37
N GLY A 323 7.58 1.86 -25.49
CA GLY A 323 8.13 1.21 -26.66
C GLY A 323 9.52 0.63 -26.41
N ALA A 324 9.74 -0.61 -26.84
CA ALA A 324 11.05 -1.25 -26.72
C ALA A 324 12.09 -0.63 -27.67
N ARG A 325 13.37 -0.89 -27.39
CA ARG A 325 14.46 -0.60 -28.34
C ARG A 325 14.50 -1.65 -29.46
N GLY A 326 14.88 -1.25 -30.67
CA GLY A 326 14.95 -2.14 -31.84
C GLY A 326 16.07 -3.19 -31.80
N SER A 327 17.17 -2.99 -31.05
CA SER A 327 18.27 -3.95 -30.96
C SER A 327 18.81 -4.20 -29.54
N ASN A 328 19.19 -5.46 -29.29
CA ASN A 328 19.89 -5.87 -28.05
C ASN A 328 21.42 -5.81 -28.18
N TYR A 329 21.95 -5.54 -29.38
CA TYR A 329 23.39 -5.48 -29.66
C TYR A 329 23.99 -4.10 -29.35
N TYR A 330 23.21 -3.02 -29.49
CA TYR A 330 23.63 -1.63 -29.25
C TYR A 330 22.89 -1.05 -28.04
N ALA A 331 23.18 -1.58 -26.85
CA ALA A 331 22.43 -1.29 -25.61
C ALA A 331 22.80 0.04 -24.92
N GLY A 332 23.74 0.82 -25.45
CA GLY A 332 24.14 2.10 -24.87
C GLY A 332 23.15 3.23 -25.18
N SER A 333 22.94 4.14 -24.23
CA SER A 333 22.08 5.33 -24.37
C SER A 333 22.48 6.24 -25.55
N PHE A 334 23.74 6.17 -26.00
CA PHE A 334 24.19 6.84 -27.23
C PHE A 334 23.44 6.39 -28.49
N TYR A 335 23.01 5.13 -28.55
CA TYR A 335 22.24 4.60 -29.68
C TYR A 335 20.74 4.84 -29.50
N GLY A 336 20.32 5.39 -28.34
CA GLY A 336 18.95 5.72 -27.91
C GLY A 336 18.50 4.96 -26.64
N SER A 337 17.20 5.00 -26.39
CA SER A 337 16.50 4.58 -25.15
C SER A 337 15.28 3.71 -25.46
N ALA A 338 14.79 2.99 -24.46
CA ALA A 338 13.41 2.50 -24.49
C ALA A 338 12.48 3.67 -24.09
N GLY A 339 11.24 3.65 -24.58
CA GLY A 339 10.23 4.62 -24.19
C GLY A 339 9.77 4.41 -22.75
N GLN A 340 9.30 5.48 -22.13
CA GLN A 340 8.66 5.43 -20.81
C GLN A 340 7.25 4.85 -20.93
N ALA A 341 6.75 4.22 -19.88
CA ALA A 341 5.34 3.87 -19.81
C ALA A 341 4.48 5.14 -19.64
N GLY A 342 3.18 5.01 -19.92
CA GLY A 342 2.19 6.04 -19.62
C GLY A 342 1.77 6.01 -18.16
N ASP A 343 1.25 7.13 -17.68
CA ASP A 343 0.71 7.24 -16.32
C ASP A 343 -0.66 6.56 -16.23
N GLY A 344 -0.95 5.94 -15.09
CA GLY A 344 -2.28 5.44 -14.74
C GLY A 344 -3.16 6.56 -14.19
N ALA A 345 -4.47 6.39 -14.29
CA ALA A 345 -5.42 7.40 -13.85
C ALA A 345 -6.10 7.04 -12.52
N ASP A 346 -6.63 8.06 -11.84
CA ASP A 346 -7.39 7.90 -10.61
C ASP A 346 -8.71 7.15 -10.83
N GLY A 347 -9.15 6.44 -9.80
CA GLY A 347 -10.50 5.87 -9.74
C GLY A 347 -11.54 6.94 -9.37
N GLY A 348 -12.77 6.80 -9.87
CA GLY A 348 -13.86 7.73 -9.58
C GLY A 348 -14.37 7.58 -8.15
N ASN A 349 -14.91 8.64 -7.56
CA ASN A 349 -15.54 8.59 -6.25
C ASN A 349 -16.88 7.82 -6.32
N GLY A 350 -17.29 7.21 -5.22
CA GLY A 350 -18.64 6.69 -5.07
C GLY A 350 -19.64 7.83 -4.91
N GLY A 351 -20.82 7.68 -5.49
CA GLY A 351 -21.90 8.65 -5.35
C GLY A 351 -22.57 8.60 -3.98
N GLU A 352 -23.21 9.68 -3.58
CA GLU A 352 -23.90 9.78 -2.30
C GLU A 352 -25.17 8.92 -2.27
N GLY A 353 -25.46 8.32 -1.11
CA GLY A 353 -26.76 7.72 -0.81
C GLY A 353 -27.80 8.79 -0.50
N SER A 354 -29.06 8.57 -0.87
CA SER A 354 -30.11 9.55 -0.61
C SER A 354 -30.64 9.43 0.82
N ASP A 355 -31.14 10.54 1.36
CA ASP A 355 -31.97 10.51 2.56
C ASP A 355 -33.23 9.67 2.34
N ALA A 356 -33.77 9.16 3.44
CA ALA A 356 -35.12 8.62 3.51
C ALA A 356 -36.17 9.72 3.28
N ALA A 357 -37.35 9.34 2.77
CA ALA A 357 -38.46 10.27 2.63
C ALA A 357 -38.91 10.81 3.99
N THR A 358 -39.36 12.06 4.02
CA THR A 358 -39.90 12.72 5.21
C THR A 358 -41.39 12.96 5.11
N ASP A 359 -42.07 12.99 6.26
CA ASP A 359 -43.45 13.48 6.35
C ASP A 359 -43.53 15.02 6.27
N GLY A 360 -44.74 15.58 6.27
CA GLY A 360 -44.95 17.03 6.23
C GLY A 360 -44.47 17.80 7.47
N SER A 361 -43.99 17.10 8.51
CA SER A 361 -43.35 17.66 9.71
C SER A 361 -41.83 17.50 9.70
N GLY A 362 -41.26 16.86 8.67
CA GLY A 362 -39.82 16.63 8.53
C GLY A 362 -39.32 15.33 9.17
N ASN A 363 -40.20 14.45 9.65
CA ASN A 363 -39.78 13.18 10.25
C ASN A 363 -39.48 12.13 9.17
N TYR A 364 -38.39 11.40 9.31
CA TYR A 364 -38.06 10.32 8.39
C TYR A 364 -39.05 9.14 8.48
N LEU A 365 -39.42 8.62 7.30
CA LEU A 365 -40.37 7.51 7.15
C LEU A 365 -39.68 6.15 6.96
N GLY A 366 -38.38 6.14 6.66
CA GLY A 366 -37.59 4.94 6.40
C GLY A 366 -36.11 5.12 6.76
N ASN A 367 -35.26 4.21 6.28
CA ASN A 367 -33.81 4.24 6.53
C ASN A 367 -33.07 4.99 5.42
N GLY A 368 -31.95 5.63 5.73
CA GLY A 368 -31.11 6.30 4.76
C GLY A 368 -30.41 5.35 3.79
N GLY A 369 -30.11 5.85 2.60
CA GLY A 369 -29.44 5.12 1.54
C GLY A 369 -27.95 4.96 1.79
N ALA A 370 -27.36 3.84 1.37
CA ALA A 370 -25.92 3.64 1.47
C ALA A 370 -25.15 4.49 0.45
N GLY A 371 -23.95 4.92 0.80
CA GLY A 371 -23.02 5.54 -0.14
C GLY A 371 -22.46 4.53 -1.15
N GLY A 372 -22.13 5.02 -2.34
CA GLY A 372 -21.51 4.26 -3.41
C GLY A 372 -20.06 3.90 -3.11
N ARG A 373 -19.55 2.83 -3.68
CA ARG A 373 -18.14 2.45 -3.54
C ARG A 373 -17.26 3.31 -4.46
N GLY A 374 -16.11 3.77 -3.97
CA GLY A 374 -15.06 4.38 -4.79
C GLY A 374 -14.38 3.38 -5.73
N GLY A 375 -14.02 3.85 -6.91
CA GLY A 375 -13.39 3.08 -7.98
C GLY A 375 -11.92 2.82 -7.74
N ASP A 376 -11.44 1.68 -8.24
CA ASP A 376 -10.01 1.35 -8.20
C ASP A 376 -9.24 2.19 -9.25
N ALA A 377 -8.00 2.54 -8.95
CA ALA A 377 -7.15 3.30 -9.85
C ALA A 377 -6.43 2.44 -10.89
N GLY A 378 -5.95 3.08 -11.95
CA GLY A 378 -5.08 2.51 -12.96
C GLY A 378 -3.60 2.48 -12.54
N GLY A 379 -2.90 1.43 -12.95
CA GLY A 379 -1.43 1.36 -12.85
C GLY A 379 -0.74 2.03 -14.04
N GLY A 380 0.51 2.43 -13.87
CA GLY A 380 1.30 3.10 -14.91
C GLY A 380 2.68 3.50 -14.40
N GLU A 381 3.37 4.35 -15.14
CA GLU A 381 4.65 4.95 -14.71
C GLU A 381 4.47 5.66 -13.37
N HIS A 382 3.57 6.65 -13.31
CA HIS A 382 2.91 7.06 -12.07
C HIS A 382 1.57 6.34 -11.96
N ALA A 383 1.21 5.89 -10.77
CA ALA A 383 -0.08 5.26 -10.54
C ALA A 383 -1.13 6.26 -10.06
N GLY A 384 -2.39 6.00 -10.40
CA GLY A 384 -3.51 6.77 -9.87
C GLY A 384 -3.88 6.35 -8.44
N ASN A 385 -4.57 7.23 -7.73
CA ASN A 385 -5.17 6.98 -6.43
C ASN A 385 -6.55 6.33 -6.56
N GLY A 386 -6.93 5.51 -5.58
CA GLY A 386 -8.29 4.97 -5.50
C GLY A 386 -9.28 6.08 -5.18
N GLY A 387 -10.48 6.01 -5.74
CA GLY A 387 -11.56 6.96 -5.47
C GLY A 387 -12.13 6.80 -4.07
N ASN A 388 -12.66 7.87 -3.49
CA ASN A 388 -13.27 7.84 -2.17
C ASN A 388 -14.64 7.13 -2.20
N GLY A 389 -15.04 6.52 -1.10
CA GLY A 389 -16.41 6.05 -0.91
C GLY A 389 -17.38 7.21 -0.78
N GLY A 390 -18.58 7.07 -1.31
CA GLY A 390 -19.64 8.07 -1.20
C GLY A 390 -20.22 8.11 0.21
N ASP A 391 -20.73 9.27 0.60
CA ASP A 391 -21.42 9.46 1.87
C ASP A 391 -22.80 8.79 1.84
N ALA A 392 -23.28 8.37 2.99
CA ALA A 392 -24.61 7.81 3.14
C ALA A 392 -25.65 8.87 3.48
N GLY A 393 -26.91 8.58 3.12
CA GLY A 393 -28.05 9.42 3.46
C GLY A 393 -28.59 9.16 4.87
N ASP A 394 -29.39 10.11 5.32
CA ASP A 394 -30.02 10.14 6.63
C ASP A 394 -31.35 9.36 6.66
N GLY A 395 -31.75 8.88 7.84
CA GLY A 395 -33.07 8.27 8.02
C GLY A 395 -33.38 7.89 9.46
N ASN A 396 -34.41 7.08 9.66
CA ASN A 396 -34.71 6.46 10.96
C ASN A 396 -33.50 5.69 11.48
N ASN A 397 -32.88 4.91 10.59
CA ASN A 397 -31.48 4.51 10.70
C ASN A 397 -30.71 5.14 9.55
N GLY A 398 -29.50 5.64 9.81
CA GLY A 398 -28.62 6.18 8.79
C GLY A 398 -28.11 5.10 7.85
N GLY A 399 -27.83 5.48 6.61
CA GLY A 399 -27.22 4.59 5.62
C GLY A 399 -25.75 4.31 5.90
N GLN A 400 -25.19 3.28 5.28
CA GLN A 400 -23.77 2.92 5.43
C GLN A 400 -22.90 3.69 4.46
N GLY A 401 -21.79 4.27 4.92
CA GLY A 401 -20.82 4.93 4.06
C GLY A 401 -20.18 3.98 3.06
N GLY A 402 -19.83 4.50 1.89
CA GLY A 402 -19.23 3.75 0.79
C GLY A 402 -17.80 3.30 1.08
N LEU A 403 -17.36 2.19 0.49
CA LEU A 403 -15.97 1.74 0.60
C LEU A 403 -15.05 2.59 -0.29
N GLY A 404 -13.83 2.86 0.16
CA GLY A 404 -12.78 3.45 -0.68
C GLY A 404 -12.24 2.48 -1.74
N GLY A 405 -11.76 3.03 -2.85
CA GLY A 405 -11.13 2.33 -3.96
C GLY A 405 -9.66 2.02 -3.70
N ARG A 406 -9.10 1.04 -4.41
CA ARG A 406 -7.67 0.69 -4.29
C ARG A 406 -6.79 1.60 -5.13
N GLY A 407 -5.62 1.94 -4.60
CA GLY A 407 -4.58 2.65 -5.36
C GLY A 407 -3.90 1.77 -6.41
N GLY A 408 -3.42 2.39 -7.48
CA GLY A 408 -2.75 1.72 -8.60
C GLY A 408 -1.30 1.34 -8.30
N THR A 409 -0.75 0.39 -9.05
CA THR A 409 0.66 0.00 -8.96
C THR A 409 1.53 0.88 -9.86
N ALA A 410 2.59 1.48 -9.32
CA ALA A 410 3.53 2.27 -10.10
C ALA A 410 4.68 1.41 -10.66
N LEU A 411 5.21 1.82 -11.81
CA LEU A 411 6.41 1.25 -12.40
C LEU A 411 7.66 2.02 -11.93
N GLY A 412 8.79 1.30 -11.85
CA GLY A 412 10.06 1.93 -11.49
C GLY A 412 10.06 2.54 -10.09
N THR A 413 10.84 3.61 -9.92
CA THR A 413 11.06 4.28 -8.61
C THR A 413 9.92 5.20 -8.17
N ASN A 414 8.83 5.27 -8.95
CA ASN A 414 7.73 6.19 -8.67
C ASN A 414 6.88 5.72 -7.48
N VAL A 415 6.11 6.67 -6.94
CA VAL A 415 5.19 6.41 -5.83
C VAL A 415 3.93 5.74 -6.38
N SER A 416 3.52 4.64 -5.74
CA SER A 416 2.28 3.94 -6.08
C SER A 416 1.07 4.66 -5.48
N GLY A 417 -0.10 4.43 -6.07
CA GLY A 417 -1.32 5.14 -5.71
C GLY A 417 -1.77 4.85 -4.29
N ASN A 418 -2.30 5.86 -3.61
CA ASN A 418 -2.94 5.67 -2.31
C ASN A 418 -4.32 5.02 -2.48
N GLY A 419 -4.78 4.30 -1.45
CA GLY A 419 -6.18 3.89 -1.35
C GLY A 419 -7.08 5.08 -1.07
N GLY A 420 -8.30 5.06 -1.59
CA GLY A 420 -9.30 6.09 -1.32
C GLY A 420 -9.88 5.97 0.09
N ASP A 421 -10.35 7.08 0.64
CA ASP A 421 -10.99 7.10 1.96
C ASP A 421 -12.39 6.45 1.91
N GLY A 422 -12.84 5.90 3.03
CA GLY A 422 -14.21 5.44 3.19
C GLY A 422 -15.19 6.61 3.36
N GLY A 423 -16.40 6.47 2.83
CA GLY A 423 -17.46 7.46 2.97
C GLY A 423 -18.06 7.50 4.38
N THR A 424 -18.69 8.61 4.74
CA THR A 424 -19.32 8.80 6.05
C THR A 424 -20.67 8.08 6.15
N GLY A 425 -21.03 7.62 7.35
CA GLY A 425 -22.34 7.08 7.64
C GLY A 425 -23.37 8.17 7.89
N GLY A 426 -24.64 7.92 7.54
CA GLY A 426 -25.71 8.91 7.67
C GLY A 426 -26.27 9.03 9.10
N LEU A 427 -27.07 10.07 9.35
CA LEU A 427 -27.77 10.30 10.61
C LEU A 427 -28.86 9.24 10.84
N GLY A 428 -28.94 8.74 12.07
CA GLY A 428 -30.05 7.91 12.57
C GLY A 428 -31.00 8.69 13.47
N ALA A 429 -32.08 9.21 12.92
CA ALA A 429 -33.00 10.11 13.62
C ALA A 429 -33.75 9.46 14.80
N THR A 430 -34.07 8.16 14.70
CA THR A 430 -34.81 7.44 15.75
C THR A 430 -34.16 6.12 16.17
N GLY A 431 -33.14 5.68 15.45
CA GLY A 431 -32.46 4.41 15.65
C GLY A 431 -30.94 4.57 15.69
N THR A 432 -30.26 3.96 14.73
CA THR A 432 -28.79 3.96 14.66
C THR A 432 -28.28 4.90 13.58
N GLY A 433 -27.27 5.70 13.89
CA GLY A 433 -26.40 6.29 12.89
C GLY A 433 -25.76 5.21 12.01
N GLY A 434 -25.51 5.56 10.76
CA GLY A 434 -24.84 4.71 9.79
C GLY A 434 -23.39 4.45 10.16
N SER A 435 -22.83 3.28 9.86
CA SER A 435 -21.39 3.10 9.98
C SER A 435 -20.65 3.74 8.81
N GLY A 436 -19.45 4.24 9.08
CA GLY A 436 -18.54 4.72 8.05
C GLY A 436 -18.00 3.57 7.20
N GLY A 437 -17.70 3.87 5.93
CA GLY A 437 -17.11 2.91 5.00
C GLY A 437 -15.65 2.62 5.32
N ALA A 438 -15.14 1.45 4.91
CA ALA A 438 -13.72 1.16 5.07
C ALA A 438 -12.88 1.87 3.99
N GLY A 439 -11.68 2.29 4.37
CA GLY A 439 -10.69 2.84 3.44
C GLY A 439 -10.13 1.76 2.50
N GLY A 440 -9.74 2.19 1.31
CA GLY A 440 -9.15 1.35 0.27
C GLY A 440 -7.69 0.99 0.55
N ALA A 441 -7.21 -0.10 -0.05
CA ALA A 441 -5.80 -0.47 0.06
C ALA A 441 -4.90 0.40 -0.83
N GLY A 442 -3.70 0.69 -0.36
CA GLY A 442 -2.66 1.33 -1.16
C GLY A 442 -2.09 0.40 -2.22
N GLY A 443 -1.56 0.99 -3.30
CA GLY A 443 -0.96 0.28 -4.42
C GLY A 443 0.42 -0.28 -4.08
N ASN A 444 0.73 -1.46 -4.59
CA ASN A 444 2.04 -2.09 -4.40
C ASN A 444 3.12 -1.43 -5.28
N SER A 445 4.37 -1.53 -4.83
CA SER A 445 5.55 -1.10 -5.60
C SER A 445 6.60 -2.20 -5.67
N ASP A 446 7.25 -2.36 -6.82
CA ASP A 446 8.36 -3.31 -6.99
C ASP A 446 9.74 -2.64 -6.87
N VAL A 447 9.83 -1.31 -6.98
CA VAL A 447 11.12 -0.59 -6.97
C VAL A 447 11.06 0.73 -6.18
N GLY A 448 9.95 1.47 -6.24
CA GLY A 448 9.73 2.74 -5.54
C GLY A 448 9.01 2.64 -4.20
N THR A 449 8.24 3.68 -3.87
CA THR A 449 7.42 3.75 -2.64
C THR A 449 6.02 3.19 -2.92
N ALA A 450 5.56 2.27 -2.09
CA ALA A 450 4.19 1.77 -2.17
C ALA A 450 3.20 2.78 -1.57
N GLY A 451 1.95 2.75 -2.03
CA GLY A 451 0.93 3.71 -1.63
C GLY A 451 0.36 3.41 -0.24
N ASN A 452 -0.11 4.45 0.43
CA ASN A 452 -0.74 4.32 1.75
C ASN A 452 -2.17 3.76 1.62
N GLY A 453 -2.65 3.10 2.68
CA GLY A 453 -4.06 2.77 2.81
C GLY A 453 -4.90 4.01 3.06
N GLY A 454 -6.11 4.05 2.51
CA GLY A 454 -7.08 5.12 2.76
C GLY A 454 -7.65 5.05 4.17
N ASN A 455 -8.13 6.16 4.70
CA ASN A 455 -8.73 6.22 6.03
C ASN A 455 -10.14 5.62 6.02
N GLY A 456 -10.56 5.11 7.17
CA GLY A 456 -11.95 4.73 7.40
C GLY A 456 -12.85 5.96 7.48
N GLY A 457 -14.05 5.86 6.93
CA GLY A 457 -15.06 6.92 6.99
C GLY A 457 -15.64 7.10 8.39
N GLN A 458 -16.19 8.28 8.64
CA GLN A 458 -16.80 8.59 9.93
C GLN A 458 -18.11 7.82 10.12
N GLY A 459 -18.39 7.36 11.33
CA GLY A 459 -19.71 6.90 11.72
C GLY A 459 -20.69 8.07 11.80
N GLY A 460 -21.91 7.88 11.34
CA GLY A 460 -22.99 8.85 11.45
C GLY A 460 -23.52 8.95 12.87
N ASN A 461 -24.00 10.12 13.25
CA ASN A 461 -24.61 10.34 14.55
C ASN A 461 -25.99 9.65 14.62
N GLY A 462 -26.45 9.31 15.83
CA GLY A 462 -27.89 9.28 16.12
C GLY A 462 -28.41 10.72 16.33
N ALA A 463 -29.71 10.96 16.26
CA ALA A 463 -30.24 12.26 16.70
C ALA A 463 -29.83 12.52 18.16
N THR A 464 -29.24 13.68 18.41
CA THR A 464 -28.61 14.06 19.70
C THR A 464 -29.34 15.21 20.41
N ASP A 465 -30.29 15.83 19.75
CA ASP A 465 -31.01 17.03 20.17
C ASP A 465 -32.28 16.73 21.00
N ASP A 466 -32.83 15.51 20.90
CA ASP A 466 -33.95 15.04 21.71
C ASP A 466 -33.55 13.88 22.63
N ASN A 467 -33.36 14.20 23.92
CA ASN A 467 -33.00 13.20 24.93
C ASN A 467 -34.12 12.20 25.27
N THR A 468 -35.33 12.38 24.74
CA THR A 468 -36.43 11.42 24.94
C THR A 468 -36.39 10.26 23.95
N VAL A 469 -35.65 10.42 22.85
CA VAL A 469 -35.44 9.40 21.82
C VAL A 469 -34.16 8.64 22.10
N SER A 470 -34.24 7.31 22.14
CA SER A 470 -33.07 6.45 22.40
C SER A 470 -32.35 6.14 21.10
N THR A 471 -31.26 6.84 20.81
CA THR A 471 -30.46 6.66 19.60
C THR A 471 -29.09 6.05 19.91
N ARG A 472 -28.49 5.47 18.87
CA ARG A 472 -27.12 4.97 18.92
C ARG A 472 -26.30 5.60 17.81
N GLY A 473 -25.08 6.01 18.11
CA GLY A 473 -24.11 6.40 17.11
C GLY A 473 -23.68 5.23 16.22
N GLY A 474 -23.32 5.56 14.98
CA GLY A 474 -22.75 4.63 14.01
C GLY A 474 -21.28 4.37 14.28
N ASN A 475 -20.79 3.18 13.92
CA ASN A 475 -19.38 2.85 14.10
C ASN A 475 -18.51 3.55 13.04
N GLY A 476 -17.28 3.88 13.40
CA GLY A 476 -16.28 4.34 12.43
C GLY A 476 -15.83 3.23 11.48
N GLY A 477 -15.47 3.61 10.27
CA GLY A 477 -14.95 2.71 9.24
C GLY A 477 -13.54 2.22 9.55
N GLN A 478 -13.16 1.05 9.00
CA GLN A 478 -11.79 0.54 9.15
C GLN A 478 -10.83 1.27 8.21
N GLY A 479 -9.61 1.52 8.66
CA GLY A 479 -8.53 2.00 7.80
C GLY A 479 -8.07 0.93 6.80
N GLY A 480 -7.65 1.38 5.63
CA GLY A 480 -7.14 0.54 4.54
C GLY A 480 -5.72 0.03 4.80
N GLN A 481 -5.36 -1.08 4.16
CA GLN A 481 -4.01 -1.64 4.25
C GLN A 481 -3.03 -0.81 3.42
N GLY A 482 -1.81 -0.61 3.93
CA GLY A 482 -0.70 -0.05 3.17
C GLY A 482 -0.23 -0.99 2.06
N GLY A 483 0.21 -0.42 0.94
CA GLY A 483 0.75 -1.15 -0.20
C GLY A 483 2.07 -1.84 0.12
N SER A 484 2.30 -3.02 -0.47
CA SER A 484 3.55 -3.76 -0.23
C SER A 484 4.67 -3.33 -1.18
N TYR A 485 5.90 -3.38 -0.68
CA TYR A 485 7.13 -3.26 -1.46
C TYR A 485 7.75 -4.64 -1.70
N ASN A 486 7.85 -5.07 -2.96
CA ASN A 486 8.38 -6.40 -3.33
C ASN A 486 9.79 -6.37 -3.96
N GLY A 487 10.47 -5.22 -3.89
CA GLY A 487 11.79 -5.06 -4.47
C GLY A 487 12.95 -5.54 -3.59
N THR A 488 14.11 -5.66 -4.22
CA THR A 488 15.36 -6.06 -3.54
C THR A 488 16.21 -4.88 -3.07
N ALA A 489 15.82 -3.64 -3.38
CA ALA A 489 16.58 -2.45 -2.99
C ALA A 489 16.21 -2.01 -1.57
N ILE A 490 17.20 -1.52 -0.80
CA ILE A 490 17.01 -1.08 0.59
C ILE A 490 16.31 0.30 0.66
N THR A 491 16.17 1.00 -0.47
CA THR A 491 15.59 2.35 -0.55
C THR A 491 14.07 2.36 -0.72
N GLY A 492 13.42 1.23 -0.99
CA GLY A 492 11.97 1.16 -1.13
C GLY A 492 11.27 1.26 0.22
N THR A 493 10.13 1.94 0.28
CA THR A 493 9.29 2.00 1.49
C THR A 493 7.92 1.44 1.16
N SER A 494 7.45 0.47 1.93
CA SER A 494 6.04 0.06 1.84
C SER A 494 5.13 1.15 2.41
N GLY A 495 3.85 1.13 2.04
CA GLY A 495 2.89 2.14 2.44
C GLY A 495 2.41 1.96 3.88
N ASN A 496 2.02 3.05 4.52
CA ASN A 496 1.41 3.02 5.85
C ASN A 496 -0.05 2.55 5.76
N GLY A 497 -0.57 1.97 6.84
CA GLY A 497 -1.98 1.70 7.00
C GLY A 497 -2.77 3.00 7.19
N GLY A 498 -4.01 3.03 6.69
CA GLY A 498 -4.92 4.16 6.90
C GLY A 498 -5.46 4.19 8.32
N ASN A 499 -5.87 5.36 8.80
CA ASN A 499 -6.45 5.48 10.14
C ASN A 499 -7.90 4.96 10.16
N GLY A 500 -8.35 4.46 11.31
CA GLY A 500 -9.75 4.14 11.53
C GLY A 500 -10.59 5.43 11.63
N GLY A 501 -11.82 5.38 11.11
CA GLY A 501 -12.76 6.49 11.23
C GLY A 501 -13.23 6.67 12.66
N ALA A 502 -13.50 7.91 13.08
CA ALA A 502 -14.21 8.15 14.33
C ALA A 502 -15.65 7.66 14.22
N ALA A 503 -16.23 7.33 15.36
CA ALA A 503 -17.62 6.94 15.45
C ALA A 503 -18.53 8.14 15.67
N GLY A 504 -19.82 7.94 15.41
CA GLY A 504 -20.84 8.93 15.70
C GLY A 504 -21.34 8.87 17.14
N ASP A 505 -21.95 9.96 17.59
CA ASP A 505 -22.55 10.07 18.91
C ASP A 505 -23.99 9.53 18.93
N GLY A 506 -24.53 9.23 20.10
CA GLY A 506 -25.95 8.92 20.28
C GLY A 506 -26.46 9.37 21.64
N THR A 507 -27.77 9.53 21.80
CA THR A 507 -28.36 9.90 23.10
C THR A 507 -28.18 8.78 24.12
N LEU A 508 -28.44 7.52 23.75
CA LEU A 508 -28.21 6.40 24.67
C LEU A 508 -26.78 5.87 24.55
N ARG A 509 -26.29 5.64 23.33
CA ARG A 509 -25.00 4.98 23.14
C ARG A 509 -24.20 5.60 21.99
N GLY A 510 -22.93 5.89 22.23
CA GLY A 510 -22.01 6.26 21.16
C GLY A 510 -21.53 5.06 20.34
N GLY A 511 -21.14 5.30 19.09
CA GLY A 511 -20.59 4.25 18.22
C GLY A 511 -19.16 3.86 18.60
N ASN A 512 -18.70 2.71 18.10
CA ASN A 512 -17.31 2.27 18.29
C ASN A 512 -16.40 2.86 17.22
N GLY A 513 -15.24 3.37 17.62
CA GLY A 513 -14.21 3.84 16.69
C GLY A 513 -13.74 2.74 15.75
N GLY A 514 -13.39 3.12 14.52
CA GLY A 514 -12.87 2.22 13.50
C GLY A 514 -11.46 1.74 13.83
N ASN A 515 -11.11 0.53 13.39
CA ASN A 515 -9.74 0.03 13.58
C ASN A 515 -8.80 0.64 12.51
N GLY A 516 -7.56 0.95 12.90
CA GLY A 516 -6.51 1.32 11.96
C GLY A 516 -6.10 0.17 11.04
N GLY A 517 -5.71 0.51 9.82
CA GLY A 517 -5.22 -0.43 8.81
C GLY A 517 -3.80 -0.90 9.10
N GLY A 518 -3.43 -2.08 8.59
CA GLY A 518 -2.05 -2.57 8.72
C GLY A 518 -1.10 -1.86 7.75
N GLY A 519 0.14 -1.67 8.18
CA GLY A 519 1.23 -1.21 7.33
C GLY A 519 1.65 -2.29 6.33
N GLY A 520 2.12 -1.85 5.17
CA GLY A 520 2.54 -2.73 4.09
C GLY A 520 3.80 -3.53 4.43
N PHE A 521 3.91 -4.72 3.84
CA PHE A 521 5.14 -5.51 3.91
C PHE A 521 6.21 -4.94 2.98
N SER A 522 7.48 -5.03 3.36
CA SER A 522 8.61 -4.71 2.50
C SER A 522 9.63 -5.85 2.46
N SER A 523 10.03 -6.31 1.27
CA SER A 523 11.08 -7.31 1.12
C SER A 523 12.52 -6.78 1.25
N GLY A 524 12.73 -5.48 1.05
CA GLY A 524 14.08 -4.90 0.96
C GLY A 524 14.31 -3.64 1.79
N GLY A 525 13.34 -2.73 1.86
CA GLY A 525 13.42 -1.52 2.68
C GLY A 525 12.41 -1.50 3.84
N ASN A 526 11.96 -0.32 4.26
CA ASN A 526 11.20 -0.18 5.50
C ASN A 526 9.76 -0.71 5.36
N GLY A 527 9.29 -1.42 6.40
CA GLY A 527 7.89 -1.75 6.60
C GLY A 527 7.06 -0.50 6.91
N GLY A 528 5.80 -0.46 6.50
CA GLY A 528 4.92 0.68 6.71
C GLY A 528 4.39 0.72 8.13
N ASP A 529 4.12 1.90 8.67
CA ASP A 529 3.49 2.02 9.99
C ASP A 529 2.02 1.55 9.94
N GLY A 530 1.52 1.00 11.05
CA GLY A 530 0.09 0.73 11.22
C GLY A 530 -0.68 2.04 11.43
N GLY A 531 -1.89 2.12 10.89
CA GLY A 531 -2.76 3.29 11.08
C GLY A 531 -3.33 3.37 12.49
N ASP A 532 -3.68 4.57 12.94
CA ASP A 532 -4.25 4.78 14.26
C ASP A 532 -5.71 4.31 14.32
N GLY A 533 -6.17 3.91 15.50
CA GLY A 533 -7.57 3.63 15.78
C GLY A 533 -8.39 4.93 15.83
N GLY A 534 -9.64 4.85 15.37
CA GLY A 534 -10.57 5.96 15.36
C GLY A 534 -11.17 6.25 16.73
N ALA A 535 -11.55 7.51 16.95
CA ALA A 535 -12.16 7.94 18.21
C ALA A 535 -13.52 7.26 18.44
N ALA A 536 -13.80 6.97 19.71
CA ALA A 536 -15.12 6.51 20.15
C ALA A 536 -16.15 7.64 20.08
N GLY A 537 -17.41 7.27 19.88
CA GLY A 537 -18.54 8.20 19.95
C GLY A 537 -19.09 8.28 21.37
N GLU A 538 -19.71 9.39 21.70
CA GLU A 538 -20.22 9.69 23.03
C GLU A 538 -21.67 9.23 23.22
N GLY A 539 -22.00 8.84 24.46
CA GLY A 539 -23.38 8.64 24.91
C GLY A 539 -23.87 9.87 25.66
N LEU A 540 -24.69 10.71 25.03
CA LEU A 540 -25.00 12.06 25.54
C LEU A 540 -26.06 12.10 26.66
N GLY A 541 -26.83 11.05 26.84
CA GLY A 541 -27.85 10.90 27.89
C GLY A 541 -29.27 10.81 27.32
N TRP A 542 -29.85 9.61 27.35
CA TRP A 542 -31.26 9.35 27.05
C TRP A 542 -32.08 9.28 28.33
N SER A 543 -33.19 10.03 28.41
CA SER A 543 -34.07 10.05 29.58
C SER A 543 -35.28 9.14 29.41
N ASP A 544 -35.50 8.25 30.38
CA ASP A 544 -36.74 7.46 30.49
C ASP A 544 -37.87 8.21 31.23
N GLY A 545 -37.67 9.50 31.52
CA GLY A 545 -38.55 10.36 32.31
C GLY A 545 -38.26 10.35 33.82
N THR A 546 -37.39 9.44 34.30
CA THR A 546 -36.95 9.36 35.70
C THR A 546 -35.44 9.39 35.85
N THR A 547 -34.74 8.68 34.96
CA THR A 547 -33.29 8.49 34.96
C THR A 547 -32.76 8.82 33.57
N THR A 548 -31.59 9.45 33.52
CA THR A 548 -30.86 9.66 32.27
C THR A 548 -29.78 8.60 32.15
N TRP A 549 -29.80 7.83 31.06
CA TRP A 549 -28.90 6.72 30.79
C TRP A 549 -27.96 7.04 29.64
N SER A 550 -26.68 6.67 29.76
CA SER A 550 -25.75 6.75 28.64
C SER A 550 -24.62 5.72 28.67
N ILE A 551 -24.14 5.35 27.48
CA ILE A 551 -23.05 4.40 27.28
C ILE A 551 -22.08 4.99 26.27
N GLY A 552 -20.84 5.24 26.69
CA GLY A 552 -19.75 5.63 25.79
C GLY A 552 -19.41 4.51 24.80
N GLY A 553 -19.03 4.88 23.58
CA GLY A 553 -18.50 3.97 22.58
C GLY A 553 -17.10 3.45 22.92
N ASN A 554 -16.71 2.32 22.34
CA ASN A 554 -15.34 1.81 22.51
C ASN A 554 -14.39 2.48 21.52
N GLY A 555 -13.15 2.72 21.93
CA GLY A 555 -12.10 3.25 21.05
C GLY A 555 -11.66 2.23 20.01
N GLY A 556 -11.28 2.70 18.82
CA GLY A 556 -10.72 1.87 17.76
C GLY A 556 -9.34 1.30 18.12
N SER A 557 -9.04 0.08 17.66
CA SER A 557 -7.70 -0.49 17.81
C SER A 557 -6.74 0.07 16.77
N GLY A 558 -5.47 0.25 17.16
CA GLY A 558 -4.41 0.58 16.23
C GLY A 558 -4.06 -0.58 15.29
N GLY A 559 -3.63 -0.25 14.08
CA GLY A 559 -3.18 -1.20 13.06
C GLY A 559 -1.82 -1.79 13.36
N ALA A 560 -1.52 -2.97 12.81
CA ALA A 560 -0.21 -3.57 12.93
C ALA A 560 0.79 -2.89 11.98
N GLY A 561 2.02 -2.67 12.45
CA GLY A 561 3.14 -2.26 11.61
C GLY A 561 3.58 -3.36 10.64
N GLY A 562 3.99 -2.95 9.46
CA GLY A 562 4.46 -3.78 8.37
C GLY A 562 5.83 -4.37 8.64
N SER A 563 6.07 -5.59 8.17
CA SER A 563 7.36 -6.27 8.38
C SER A 563 8.38 -5.91 7.30
N ALA A 564 9.66 -5.93 7.66
CA ALA A 564 10.80 -5.70 6.77
C ALA A 564 11.64 -6.99 6.60
N GLY A 565 11.73 -7.50 5.36
CA GLY A 565 12.47 -8.72 4.99
C GLY A 565 13.95 -8.51 4.67
N GLY A 566 14.46 -7.27 4.76
CA GLY A 566 15.88 -6.90 4.64
C GLY A 566 16.39 -6.19 5.90
N PRO A 567 17.66 -5.73 5.93
CA PRO A 567 18.23 -4.98 7.06
C PRO A 567 17.66 -3.55 7.10
N ALA A 568 16.36 -3.46 7.36
CA ALA A 568 15.54 -2.26 7.29
C ALA A 568 14.57 -2.19 8.47
N VAL A 569 13.91 -1.06 8.63
CA VAL A 569 13.06 -0.80 9.80
C VAL A 569 11.69 -1.45 9.62
N GLY A 570 11.28 -2.31 10.56
CA GLY A 570 9.90 -2.76 10.67
C GLY A 570 9.01 -1.60 11.11
N GLY A 571 7.81 -1.47 10.55
CA GLY A 571 6.91 -0.36 10.86
C GLY A 571 6.39 -0.41 12.29
N ASN A 572 6.08 0.73 12.87
CA ASN A 572 5.50 0.80 14.21
C ASN A 572 4.02 0.39 14.19
N GLY A 573 3.52 -0.10 15.32
CA GLY A 573 2.09 -0.27 15.53
C GLY A 573 1.39 1.09 15.62
N GLY A 574 0.16 1.19 15.09
CA GLY A 574 -0.67 2.38 15.21
C GLY A 574 -1.22 2.58 16.61
N ALA A 575 -1.47 3.82 16.99
CA ALA A 575 -2.01 4.18 18.29
C ALA A 575 -3.45 3.68 18.46
N ALA A 576 -3.80 3.25 19.66
CA ALA A 576 -5.18 2.98 20.01
C ALA A 576 -5.93 4.27 20.38
N ALA A 577 -7.24 4.30 20.14
CA ALA A 577 -8.09 5.37 20.66
C ALA A 577 -8.64 5.03 22.05
N ASN A 578 -8.92 6.08 22.82
CA ASN A 578 -9.60 5.96 24.11
C ASN A 578 -11.08 5.61 23.90
N GLY A 579 -11.67 4.96 24.91
CA GLY A 579 -13.11 4.85 25.03
C GLY A 579 -13.74 6.18 25.41
N ALA A 580 -14.96 6.41 24.95
CA ALA A 580 -15.71 7.62 25.22
C ALA A 580 -16.23 7.64 26.66
N ASP A 581 -16.36 8.84 27.22
CA ASP A 581 -16.92 9.00 28.56
C ASP A 581 -18.45 8.78 28.53
N GLY A 582 -19.01 8.41 29.67
CA GLY A 582 -20.45 8.46 29.88
C GLY A 582 -20.88 9.88 30.23
N ALA A 583 -22.08 10.29 29.80
CA ALA A 583 -22.67 11.56 30.26
C ALA A 583 -22.61 11.73 31.80
N THR A 584 -22.56 12.97 32.25
CA THR A 584 -22.50 13.33 33.67
C THR A 584 -23.67 14.24 34.06
N GLY A 585 -24.02 14.29 35.34
CA GLY A 585 -25.08 15.15 35.85
C GLY A 585 -25.93 14.52 36.95
N THR A 586 -26.95 15.25 37.41
CA THR A 586 -27.91 14.76 38.41
C THR A 586 -28.83 13.71 37.80
N ASN A 587 -29.07 12.60 38.53
CA ASN A 587 -29.91 11.48 38.07
C ASN A 587 -29.41 10.84 36.77
N VAL A 588 -28.11 10.95 36.48
CA VAL A 588 -27.47 10.31 35.34
C VAL A 588 -26.83 9.00 35.81
N VAL A 589 -27.14 7.91 35.11
CA VAL A 589 -26.52 6.59 35.27
C VAL A 589 -25.81 6.28 33.96
N SER A 590 -24.48 6.30 33.98
CA SER A 590 -23.68 6.21 32.77
C SER A 590 -22.53 5.21 32.89
N GLN A 591 -22.21 4.63 31.74
CA GLN A 591 -21.10 3.72 31.55
C GLN A 591 -20.11 4.35 30.56
N GLY A 592 -18.83 4.40 30.89
CA GLY A 592 -17.77 4.73 29.95
C GLY A 592 -17.44 3.55 29.02
N GLY A 593 -16.97 3.87 27.82
CA GLY A 593 -16.56 2.88 26.83
C GLY A 593 -15.16 2.33 27.08
N ASN A 594 -14.84 1.17 26.51
CA ASN A 594 -13.50 0.58 26.65
C ASN A 594 -12.50 1.23 25.68
N GLY A 595 -11.23 1.32 26.08
CA GLY A 595 -10.15 1.74 25.19
C GLY A 595 -9.81 0.68 24.14
N GLY A 596 -9.31 1.13 22.99
CA GLY A 596 -8.85 0.27 21.90
C GLY A 596 -7.53 -0.44 22.22
N ALA A 597 -7.24 -1.54 21.54
CA ALA A 597 -5.95 -2.22 21.66
C ALA A 597 -4.87 -1.51 20.82
N GLY A 598 -3.66 -1.40 21.35
CA GLY A 598 -2.51 -0.84 20.64
C GLY A 598 -2.04 -1.74 19.49
N GLY A 599 -1.55 -1.12 18.42
CA GLY A 599 -1.02 -1.82 17.25
C GLY A 599 0.25 -2.63 17.56
N ARG A 600 0.39 -3.80 16.93
CA ARG A 600 1.62 -4.60 17.00
C ARG A 600 2.73 -3.94 16.17
N GLY A 601 3.97 -3.93 16.66
CA GLY A 601 5.14 -3.54 15.88
C GLY A 601 5.54 -4.57 14.83
N GLY A 602 6.06 -4.09 13.69
CA GLY A 602 6.47 -4.88 12.55
C GLY A 602 7.78 -5.65 12.77
N ASP A 603 7.85 -6.86 12.23
CA ASP A 603 9.05 -7.69 12.33
C ASP A 603 10.17 -7.15 11.41
N SER A 604 11.44 -7.48 11.71
CA SER A 604 12.59 -7.10 10.86
C SER A 604 13.65 -8.20 10.82
N SER A 605 14.30 -8.38 9.66
CA SER A 605 15.46 -9.28 9.50
C SER A 605 16.77 -8.50 9.31
N GLY A 606 17.50 -8.30 10.41
CA GLY A 606 18.79 -7.61 10.44
C GLY A 606 18.72 -6.08 10.50
N GLY A 607 17.53 -5.48 10.56
CA GLY A 607 17.34 -4.06 10.85
C GLY A 607 16.75 -3.82 12.23
N THR A 608 16.11 -2.68 12.46
CA THR A 608 15.37 -2.41 13.70
C THR A 608 13.93 -2.89 13.56
N THR A 609 13.41 -3.63 14.53
CA THR A 609 11.98 -3.98 14.58
C THR A 609 11.11 -2.80 14.95
N GLY A 610 9.85 -2.85 14.55
CA GLY A 610 8.84 -1.88 14.95
C GLY A 610 8.50 -1.96 16.43
N VAL A 611 8.23 -0.79 17.01
CA VAL A 611 7.72 -0.66 18.37
C VAL A 611 6.20 -0.82 18.36
N ALA A 612 5.65 -1.45 19.39
CA ALA A 612 4.21 -1.54 19.53
C ALA A 612 3.62 -0.27 20.14
N ALA A 613 2.34 -0.01 19.88
CA ALA A 613 1.65 1.12 20.49
C ALA A 613 0.97 0.76 21.81
N ASP A 614 0.72 1.77 22.62
CA ASP A 614 -0.04 1.66 23.86
C ASP A 614 -1.53 1.42 23.59
N GLY A 615 -2.19 0.77 24.54
CA GLY A 615 -3.64 0.63 24.56
C GLY A 615 -4.33 1.92 25.00
N GLY A 616 -5.53 2.17 24.46
CA GLY A 616 -6.31 3.35 24.80
C GLY A 616 -6.85 3.29 26.23
N ALA A 617 -7.05 4.43 26.86
CA ALA A 617 -7.72 4.50 28.16
C ALA A 617 -9.21 4.16 28.02
N GLY A 618 -9.79 3.56 29.06
CA GLY A 618 -11.24 3.43 29.19
C GLY A 618 -11.87 4.75 29.62
N GLY A 619 -13.07 5.03 29.11
CA GLY A 619 -13.83 6.22 29.44
C GLY A 619 -14.39 6.16 30.87
N ASN A 620 -14.57 7.31 31.48
CA ASN A 620 -15.20 7.46 32.79
C ASN A 620 -16.71 7.26 32.67
N GLY A 621 -17.36 6.77 33.72
CA GLY A 621 -18.81 6.78 33.83
C GLY A 621 -19.25 7.19 35.23
N THR A 622 -20.50 7.60 35.36
CA THR A 622 -21.06 7.91 36.69
C THR A 622 -21.29 6.64 37.50
N ALA A 623 -21.62 5.52 36.85
CA ALA A 623 -21.83 4.21 37.49
C ALA A 623 -20.74 3.19 37.13
N ILE A 624 -20.40 3.08 35.85
CA ILE A 624 -19.42 2.10 35.36
C ILE A 624 -18.29 2.80 34.61
N GLY A 625 -17.04 2.59 35.03
CA GLY A 625 -15.87 2.97 34.25
C GLY A 625 -15.55 1.93 33.17
N GLY A 626 -15.13 2.37 31.98
CA GLY A 626 -14.69 1.50 30.90
C GLY A 626 -13.31 0.89 31.15
N ASN A 627 -13.04 -0.29 30.60
CA ASN A 627 -11.72 -0.91 30.74
C ASN A 627 -10.69 -0.26 29.81
N GLY A 628 -9.45 -0.18 30.24
CA GLY A 628 -8.33 0.17 29.38
C GLY A 628 -8.03 -0.93 28.35
N GLY A 629 -7.60 -0.52 27.16
CA GLY A 629 -7.20 -1.42 26.09
C GLY A 629 -5.83 -2.05 26.33
N SER A 630 -5.59 -3.22 25.75
CA SER A 630 -4.27 -3.86 25.83
C SER A 630 -3.23 -3.15 24.98
N GLY A 631 -1.99 -3.08 25.45
CA GLY A 631 -0.85 -2.65 24.63
C GLY A 631 -0.50 -3.66 23.53
N GLY A 632 0.10 -3.16 22.45
CA GLY A 632 0.50 -3.97 21.30
C GLY A 632 1.74 -4.82 21.58
N GLN A 633 1.93 -5.88 20.79
CA GLN A 633 3.15 -6.71 20.87
C GLN A 633 4.30 -6.06 20.09
N GLY A 634 5.53 -6.12 20.60
CA GLY A 634 6.70 -5.67 19.86
C GLY A 634 7.04 -6.56 18.65
N GLY A 635 7.67 -5.99 17.63
CA GLY A 635 8.10 -6.73 16.44
C GLY A 635 9.21 -7.75 16.73
N SER A 636 9.18 -8.90 16.07
CA SER A 636 10.22 -9.94 16.23
C SER A 636 11.43 -9.64 15.34
N GLY A 637 12.62 -9.85 15.88
CA GLY A 637 13.90 -9.65 15.21
C GLY A 637 14.47 -10.96 14.67
N TYR A 638 14.83 -11.00 13.40
CA TYR A 638 15.45 -12.15 12.76
C TYR A 638 16.90 -11.85 12.35
N GLN A 639 17.72 -12.89 12.20
CA GLN A 639 19.08 -12.74 11.65
C GLN A 639 19.03 -12.22 10.22
N GLY A 640 19.80 -11.16 9.94
CA GLY A 640 20.11 -10.71 8.58
C GLY A 640 21.48 -11.23 8.11
N LEU A 641 21.83 -10.92 6.86
CA LEU A 641 23.11 -11.37 6.28
C LEU A 641 24.35 -10.72 6.93
N SER A 642 24.20 -9.51 7.51
CA SER A 642 25.30 -8.72 8.09
C SER A 642 25.09 -8.26 9.53
N THR A 643 23.85 -8.20 9.99
CA THR A 643 23.43 -7.61 11.27
C THR A 643 22.25 -8.39 11.82
N ASN A 644 22.09 -8.40 13.14
CA ASN A 644 20.97 -9.02 13.83
C ASN A 644 20.00 -7.95 14.30
N ALA A 645 18.71 -8.26 14.29
CA ALA A 645 17.66 -7.36 14.75
C ALA A 645 17.29 -7.65 16.22
N ASP A 646 17.29 -6.60 17.04
CA ASP A 646 16.71 -6.66 18.37
C ASP A 646 15.18 -6.81 18.27
N GLY A 647 14.55 -7.36 19.31
CA GLY A 647 13.10 -7.41 19.41
C GLY A 647 12.51 -6.07 19.84
N GLY A 648 11.34 -5.74 19.31
CA GLY A 648 10.65 -4.47 19.58
C GLY A 648 10.05 -4.44 20.98
N VAL A 649 9.91 -3.25 21.54
CA VAL A 649 9.27 -3.06 22.86
C VAL A 649 7.76 -3.25 22.74
N GLY A 650 7.16 -3.94 23.71
CA GLY A 650 5.71 -4.08 23.84
C GLY A 650 5.06 -2.80 24.38
N GLY A 651 3.87 -2.46 23.91
CA GLY A 651 3.15 -1.26 24.33
C GLY A 651 2.55 -1.40 25.72
N ASN A 652 2.32 -0.29 26.40
CA ASN A 652 1.68 -0.26 27.71
C ASN A 652 0.17 -0.51 27.59
N GLY A 653 -0.43 -1.08 28.63
CA GLY A 653 -1.87 -1.16 28.75
C GLY A 653 -2.49 0.19 29.09
N GLY A 654 -3.67 0.48 28.55
CA GLY A 654 -4.41 1.71 28.84
C GLY A 654 -4.97 1.72 30.26
N ALA A 655 -5.15 2.92 30.82
CA ALA A 655 -5.79 3.06 32.13
C ALA A 655 -7.28 2.69 32.07
N GLY A 656 -7.82 2.14 33.17
CA GLY A 656 -9.26 1.97 33.35
C GLY A 656 -9.94 3.30 33.70
N GLY A 657 -11.17 3.48 33.23
CA GLY A 657 -11.98 4.67 33.50
C GLY A 657 -12.55 4.69 34.92
N ASN A 658 -12.80 5.88 35.45
CA ASN A 658 -13.32 6.07 36.80
C ASN A 658 -14.84 5.81 36.86
N SER A 659 -15.32 5.44 38.05
CA SER A 659 -16.75 5.44 38.39
C SER A 659 -17.07 6.61 39.33
N GLY A 660 -18.08 7.41 38.98
CA GLY A 660 -18.61 8.49 39.80
C GLY A 660 -19.38 8.06 41.05
N GLY A 661 -19.54 6.76 41.29
CA GLY A 661 -20.16 6.23 42.51
C GLY A 661 -21.69 6.18 42.49
N VAL A 662 -22.31 6.40 41.33
CA VAL A 662 -23.77 6.24 41.15
C VAL A 662 -24.11 4.77 41.11
N GLU A 663 -25.06 4.35 41.95
CA GLU A 663 -25.55 2.97 42.00
C GLU A 663 -26.57 2.71 40.89
N ILE A 664 -26.44 1.57 40.21
CA ILE A 664 -27.41 1.14 39.19
C ILE A 664 -28.72 0.75 39.89
N PRO A 665 -29.87 1.38 39.58
CA PRO A 665 -31.13 1.11 40.27
C PRO A 665 -31.60 -0.36 40.14
N ALA A 666 -31.84 -1.01 41.29
CA ALA A 666 -32.33 -2.38 41.34
C ALA A 666 -33.77 -2.50 40.81
N GLY A 667 -33.99 -3.37 39.80
CA GLY A 667 -35.32 -3.65 39.26
C GLY A 667 -35.87 -2.61 38.26
N ALA A 668 -35.08 -1.60 37.87
CA ALA A 668 -35.39 -0.74 36.73
C ALA A 668 -35.28 -1.50 35.41
N THR A 669 -35.99 -1.05 34.36
CA THR A 669 -35.79 -1.52 32.98
C THR A 669 -34.47 -0.95 32.46
N THR A 670 -33.35 -1.49 32.93
CA THR A 670 -32.01 -1.07 32.52
C THR A 670 -31.84 -1.25 31.01
N PRO A 671 -31.29 -0.25 30.29
CA PRO A 671 -31.02 -0.39 28.88
C PRO A 671 -30.09 -1.58 28.61
N ALA A 672 -30.37 -2.34 27.55
CA ALA A 672 -29.57 -3.51 27.19
C ALA A 672 -28.11 -3.13 26.96
N GLY A 673 -27.18 -3.80 27.67
CA GLY A 673 -25.74 -3.56 27.59
C GLY A 673 -25.14 -2.82 28.79
N PHE A 674 -25.95 -2.37 29.75
CA PHE A 674 -25.46 -1.94 31.07
C PHE A 674 -25.04 -3.13 31.92
N GLY A 675 -23.95 -2.98 32.66
CA GLY A 675 -23.48 -3.97 33.64
C GLY A 675 -24.46 -4.18 34.80
N ALA A 676 -24.28 -5.28 35.54
CA ALA A 676 -25.17 -5.67 36.64
C ALA A 676 -24.93 -4.87 37.94
N ALA A 677 -23.75 -4.27 38.10
CA ALA A 677 -23.37 -3.48 39.28
C ALA A 677 -22.41 -2.35 38.89
N SER A 678 -22.40 -1.27 39.67
CA SER A 678 -21.45 -0.16 39.52
C SER A 678 -20.05 -0.59 39.90
N HIS A 679 -19.07 -0.32 39.04
CA HIS A 679 -17.65 -0.61 39.27
C HIS A 679 -16.78 0.36 38.47
N ALA A 680 -15.57 0.66 38.95
CA ALA A 680 -14.59 1.33 38.10
C ALA A 680 -14.02 0.36 37.04
N GLY A 681 -13.39 0.91 36.01
CA GLY A 681 -12.82 0.14 34.92
C GLY A 681 -11.48 -0.48 35.28
N ASN A 682 -11.18 -1.65 34.72
CA ASN A 682 -9.87 -2.29 34.90
C ASN A 682 -8.84 -1.69 33.95
N GLY A 683 -7.58 -1.67 34.37
CA GLY A 683 -6.46 -1.33 33.49
C GLY A 683 -6.20 -2.43 32.46
N GLY A 684 -5.78 -2.03 31.26
CA GLY A 684 -5.43 -2.94 30.17
C GLY A 684 -4.12 -3.67 30.43
N ALA A 685 -3.94 -4.84 29.82
CA ALA A 685 -2.68 -5.57 29.91
C ALA A 685 -1.59 -4.89 29.04
N GLY A 686 -0.35 -4.89 29.52
CA GLY A 686 0.81 -4.55 28.72
C GLY A 686 1.10 -5.60 27.65
N GLY A 687 1.59 -5.17 26.50
CA GLY A 687 1.95 -6.04 25.39
C GLY A 687 3.30 -6.72 25.59
N SER A 688 3.47 -7.90 24.99
CA SER A 688 4.75 -8.60 25.07
C SER A 688 5.83 -7.93 24.22
N GLY A 689 7.07 -7.94 24.68
CA GLY A 689 8.23 -7.59 23.87
C GLY A 689 8.48 -8.63 22.77
N GLY A 690 9.04 -8.16 21.65
CA GLY A 690 9.41 -8.97 20.51
C GLY A 690 10.59 -9.89 20.83
N SER A 691 10.57 -11.11 20.31
CA SER A 691 11.71 -12.02 20.44
C SER A 691 12.73 -11.78 19.34
N SER A 692 14.00 -12.03 19.61
CA SER A 692 15.06 -12.03 18.59
C SER A 692 15.70 -13.40 18.41
N SER A 693 16.11 -13.70 17.18
CA SER A 693 16.93 -14.87 16.88
C SER A 693 18.41 -14.51 16.89
N SER A 694 19.22 -15.24 17.68
CA SER A 694 20.68 -15.35 17.53
C SER A 694 21.48 -14.05 17.70
N SER A 695 22.09 -13.88 18.88
CA SER A 695 23.02 -12.79 19.23
C SER A 695 22.44 -11.38 19.36
N ALA A 696 21.12 -11.18 19.27
CA ALA A 696 20.44 -9.89 19.49
C ALA A 696 19.62 -9.86 20.79
N ALA A 697 19.21 -8.67 21.24
CA ALA A 697 18.40 -8.48 22.44
C ALA A 697 16.92 -8.80 22.17
N GLY A 698 16.21 -9.35 23.15
CA GLY A 698 14.76 -9.41 23.15
C GLY A 698 14.18 -8.07 23.64
N GLY A 699 13.00 -7.70 23.16
CA GLY A 699 12.34 -6.47 23.56
C GLY A 699 11.74 -6.57 24.96
N ASP A 700 11.62 -5.45 25.66
CA ASP A 700 10.93 -5.40 26.95
C ASP A 700 9.41 -5.53 26.79
N GLY A 701 8.76 -6.15 27.76
CA GLY A 701 7.30 -6.15 27.85
C GLY A 701 6.78 -4.81 28.36
N GLY A 702 5.63 -4.37 27.84
CA GLY A 702 4.99 -3.13 28.27
C GLY A 702 4.36 -3.25 29.66
N ASP A 703 4.20 -2.13 30.35
CA ASP A 703 3.58 -2.08 31.67
C ASP A 703 2.05 -2.28 31.56
N GLY A 704 1.46 -2.85 32.61
CA GLY A 704 0.01 -2.91 32.74
C GLY A 704 -0.60 -1.55 33.08
N GLY A 705 -1.78 -1.28 32.55
CA GLY A 705 -2.52 -0.05 32.82
C GLY A 705 -3.03 0.05 34.25
N ILE A 706 -3.18 1.27 34.75
CA ILE A 706 -3.72 1.53 36.09
C ILE A 706 -5.24 1.28 36.10
N GLY A 707 -5.78 0.68 37.17
CA GLY A 707 -7.22 0.56 37.36
C GLY A 707 -7.90 1.89 37.68
N GLY A 708 -9.14 2.05 37.25
CA GLY A 708 -9.94 3.26 37.47
C GLY A 708 -10.36 3.44 38.93
N SER A 709 -10.61 4.68 39.33
CA SER A 709 -11.01 5.00 40.71
C SER A 709 -12.53 4.88 40.91
N GLY A 710 -12.95 4.37 42.07
CA GLY A 710 -14.35 4.29 42.50
C GLY A 710 -14.71 5.37 43.51
N ALA A 711 -15.76 6.15 43.24
CA ALA A 711 -16.33 7.06 44.23
C ALA A 711 -17.47 6.40 45.04
N GLY A 712 -17.80 6.96 46.21
CA GLY A 712 -18.83 6.40 47.08
C GLY A 712 -18.50 4.97 47.52
N SER A 713 -19.48 4.08 47.48
CA SER A 713 -19.34 2.65 47.82
C SER A 713 -18.79 1.79 46.68
N VAL A 714 -18.41 2.39 45.54
CA VAL A 714 -17.92 1.64 44.38
C VAL A 714 -16.45 1.29 44.55
N ASP A 715 -16.12 0.05 44.19
CA ASP A 715 -14.75 -0.47 44.25
C ASP A 715 -13.86 0.14 43.16
N GLY A 716 -12.58 0.24 43.47
CA GLY A 716 -11.55 0.58 42.51
C GLY A 716 -11.30 -0.55 41.52
N GLY A 717 -10.97 -0.21 40.28
CA GLY A 717 -10.70 -1.19 39.22
C GLY A 717 -9.38 -1.90 39.42
N THR A 718 -9.24 -3.11 38.89
CA THR A 718 -7.98 -3.85 38.97
C THR A 718 -6.94 -3.26 38.02
N GLY A 719 -5.68 -3.21 38.43
CA GLY A 719 -4.58 -2.91 37.52
C GLY A 719 -4.34 -4.02 36.50
N GLY A 720 -3.88 -3.66 35.31
CA GLY A 720 -3.58 -4.58 34.23
C GLY A 720 -2.31 -5.38 34.47
N ALA A 721 -2.21 -6.57 33.88
CA ALA A 721 -0.97 -7.35 33.93
C ALA A 721 0.13 -6.72 33.06
N GLY A 722 1.39 -6.80 33.50
CA GLY A 722 2.53 -6.45 32.68
C GLY A 722 2.81 -7.49 31.59
N GLY A 723 3.34 -7.02 30.47
CA GLY A 723 3.69 -7.83 29.31
C GLY A 723 4.93 -8.70 29.53
N ALA A 724 5.01 -9.83 28.84
CA ALA A 724 6.20 -10.67 28.90
C ALA A 724 7.38 -10.04 28.14
N GLY A 725 8.60 -10.18 28.66
CA GLY A 725 9.82 -9.84 27.94
C GLY A 725 10.10 -10.81 26.79
N GLY A 726 10.68 -10.29 25.72
CA GLY A 726 11.07 -11.06 24.55
C GLY A 726 12.29 -11.94 24.80
N ASN A 727 12.33 -13.10 24.14
CA ASN A 727 13.51 -13.96 24.19
C ASN A 727 14.64 -13.34 23.37
N GLY A 728 15.89 -13.56 23.78
CA GLY A 728 17.06 -13.04 23.07
C GLY A 728 18.36 -13.42 23.78
N VAL A 729 19.49 -13.05 23.19
CA VAL A 729 20.81 -13.20 23.85
C VAL A 729 20.89 -12.26 25.05
N THR A 730 20.48 -11.01 24.90
CA THR A 730 20.05 -10.22 26.06
C THR A 730 18.55 -10.37 26.17
N ALA A 731 18.08 -11.18 27.13
CA ALA A 731 16.66 -11.39 27.31
C ALA A 731 15.95 -10.11 27.78
N GLY A 732 14.77 -9.84 27.21
CA GLY A 732 13.94 -8.70 27.60
C GLY A 732 13.38 -8.85 29.01
N THR A 733 13.13 -7.73 29.66
CA THR A 733 12.49 -7.68 30.98
C THR A 733 10.98 -7.78 30.85
N GLY A 734 10.33 -8.40 31.84
CA GLY A 734 8.87 -8.38 31.95
C GLY A 734 8.40 -7.00 32.40
N GLY A 735 7.30 -6.51 31.81
CA GLY A 735 6.68 -5.26 32.21
C GLY A 735 6.08 -5.35 33.61
N ASN A 736 5.93 -4.21 34.29
CA ASN A 736 5.33 -4.15 35.61
C ASN A 736 3.81 -4.30 35.53
N GLY A 737 3.20 -4.85 36.57
CA GLY A 737 1.75 -4.81 36.73
C GLY A 737 1.28 -3.39 37.05
N GLY A 738 0.14 -3.01 36.48
CA GLY A 738 -0.48 -1.72 36.75
C GLY A 738 -1.00 -1.61 38.17
N ALA A 739 -1.04 -0.39 38.71
CA ALA A 739 -1.62 -0.17 40.03
C ALA A 739 -3.13 -0.42 40.03
N GLY A 740 -3.67 -0.91 41.14
CA GLY A 740 -5.10 -0.96 41.39
C GLY A 740 -5.67 0.45 41.61
N GLY A 741 -6.91 0.65 41.17
CA GLY A 741 -7.61 1.92 41.31
C GLY A 741 -8.01 2.22 42.75
N THR A 742 -8.08 3.51 43.08
CA THR A 742 -8.46 3.93 44.44
C THR A 742 -9.97 3.87 44.66
N ALA A 743 -10.40 3.78 45.92
CA ALA A 743 -11.81 3.84 46.29
C ALA A 743 -12.04 4.83 47.44
N ALA A 744 -13.25 5.39 47.55
CA ALA A 744 -13.62 6.20 48.70
C ALA A 744 -14.09 5.31 49.87
N ALA A 745 -15.28 4.72 49.77
CA ALA A 745 -15.86 3.81 50.74
C ALA A 745 -15.93 2.35 50.27
N GLY A 746 -15.83 2.10 48.96
CA GLY A 746 -15.61 0.77 48.41
C GLY A 746 -14.21 0.23 48.69
N ASP A 747 -13.93 -0.97 48.23
CA ASP A 747 -12.63 -1.60 48.33
C ASP A 747 -11.68 -1.09 47.23
N GLY A 748 -10.41 -0.90 47.58
CA GLY A 748 -9.38 -0.54 46.61
C GLY A 748 -9.16 -1.68 45.61
N GLY A 749 -8.87 -1.34 44.36
CA GLY A 749 -8.63 -2.31 43.31
C GLY A 749 -7.36 -3.11 43.53
N THR A 750 -7.31 -4.36 43.07
CA THR A 750 -6.09 -5.16 43.13
C THR A 750 -5.05 -4.67 42.14
N GLY A 751 -3.77 -4.63 42.52
CA GLY A 751 -2.67 -4.40 41.59
C GLY A 751 -2.53 -5.56 40.59
N GLY A 752 -2.11 -5.24 39.38
CA GLY A 752 -1.89 -6.21 38.31
C GLY A 752 -0.65 -7.07 38.53
N THR A 753 -0.59 -8.24 37.92
CA THR A 753 0.60 -9.10 38.00
C THR A 753 1.74 -8.56 37.13
N GLY A 754 2.97 -8.70 37.59
CA GLY A 754 4.15 -8.43 36.77
C GLY A 754 4.32 -9.46 35.65
N GLY A 755 4.87 -9.02 34.53
CA GLY A 755 5.17 -9.83 33.36
C GLY A 755 6.35 -10.77 33.57
N ARG A 756 6.37 -11.89 32.84
CA ARG A 756 7.51 -12.82 32.88
C ARG A 756 8.69 -12.24 32.11
N GLY A 757 9.92 -12.43 32.62
CA GLY A 757 11.14 -12.10 31.88
C GLY A 757 11.41 -13.05 30.70
N GLY A 758 12.05 -12.57 29.65
CA GLY A 758 12.40 -13.37 28.47
C GLY A 758 13.44 -14.44 28.76
N ASN A 759 13.49 -15.49 27.95
CA ASN A 759 14.51 -16.52 28.07
C ASN A 759 15.81 -16.08 27.39
N GLY A 760 16.94 -16.38 28.04
CA GLY A 760 18.27 -16.15 27.49
C GLY A 760 18.61 -17.15 26.37
N GLY A 761 19.26 -16.65 25.32
CA GLY A 761 19.70 -17.46 24.19
C GLY A 761 20.81 -18.45 24.56
N PRO A 762 20.90 -19.60 23.87
CA PRO A 762 21.99 -20.55 24.08
C PRO A 762 23.34 -19.96 23.67
N GLY A 763 24.42 -20.52 24.20
CA GLY A 763 25.78 -20.22 23.76
C GLY A 763 26.06 -20.81 22.39
N ALA A 764 27.01 -20.23 21.66
CA ALA A 764 27.39 -20.70 20.33
C ALA A 764 28.08 -22.07 20.39
N ASP A 765 27.82 -22.93 19.41
CA ASP A 765 28.55 -24.18 19.24
C ASP A 765 30.03 -23.90 18.95
N GLY A 766 30.91 -24.72 19.51
CA GLY A 766 32.34 -24.71 19.22
C GLY A 766 32.63 -25.14 17.79
N LEU A 767 33.63 -24.51 17.16
CA LEU A 767 33.99 -24.81 15.78
C LEU A 767 34.63 -26.20 15.67
N SER A 768 34.28 -26.96 14.64
CA SER A 768 34.95 -28.22 14.33
C SER A 768 36.41 -27.99 13.99
N GLY A 769 37.30 -28.80 14.55
CA GLY A 769 38.71 -28.89 14.20
C GLY A 769 38.95 -29.46 12.81
N ILE A 770 37.92 -30.01 12.16
CA ILE A 770 37.92 -30.35 10.74
C ILE A 770 37.54 -29.09 9.93
N PRO A 771 38.40 -28.60 9.02
CA PRO A 771 38.14 -27.41 8.23
C PRO A 771 36.96 -27.59 7.29
N LEU A 772 36.20 -26.51 7.11
CA LEU A 772 35.02 -26.48 6.24
C LEU A 772 35.38 -26.48 4.73
N LEU A 773 36.60 -26.08 4.36
CA LEU A 773 37.08 -26.04 2.97
C LEU A 773 38.20 -27.08 2.71
N PRO A 774 38.21 -27.75 1.54
CA PRO A 774 39.27 -28.69 1.18
C PRO A 774 40.65 -28.03 1.17
N GLY A 775 41.59 -28.52 1.97
CA GLY A 775 42.98 -28.07 2.02
C GLY A 775 43.40 -27.31 3.29
N GLY A 776 42.49 -27.07 4.23
CA GLY A 776 42.86 -26.61 5.58
C GLY A 776 43.53 -27.72 6.40
N ALA A 777 44.41 -27.36 7.33
CA ALA A 777 44.96 -28.32 8.29
C ALA A 777 43.94 -28.63 9.38
N ASN A 778 43.78 -29.92 9.70
CA ASN A 778 42.99 -30.34 10.86
C ASN A 778 43.63 -29.82 12.16
N GLY A 779 42.82 -29.55 13.16
CA GLY A 779 43.26 -29.10 14.47
C GLY A 779 42.29 -29.49 15.58
N ASP A 780 42.50 -28.96 16.77
CA ASP A 780 41.63 -29.17 17.92
C ASP A 780 40.25 -28.53 17.70
N GLY A 781 39.23 -29.10 18.33
CA GLY A 781 37.90 -28.53 18.36
C GLY A 781 37.88 -27.22 19.17
N GLY A 782 37.12 -26.23 18.71
CA GLY A 782 36.93 -24.99 19.45
C GLY A 782 35.96 -25.17 20.62
N ASP A 783 36.13 -24.39 21.67
CA ASP A 783 35.24 -24.42 22.84
C ASP A 783 33.84 -23.87 22.52
N GLY A 784 32.83 -24.43 23.17
CA GLY A 784 31.46 -23.92 23.15
C GLY A 784 31.33 -22.62 23.94
N GLY A 785 30.51 -21.70 23.43
CA GLY A 785 30.19 -20.44 24.10
C GLY A 785 29.31 -20.62 25.33
N ASN A 786 29.41 -19.72 26.30
CA ASN A 786 28.51 -19.70 27.45
C ASN A 786 27.09 -19.29 27.03
N GLY A 787 26.09 -19.84 27.70
CA GLY A 787 24.70 -19.40 27.58
C GLY A 787 24.49 -17.99 28.16
N ASN A 788 23.38 -17.36 27.80
CA ASN A 788 23.07 -15.99 28.22
C ASN A 788 22.01 -15.93 29.32
N ALA A 789 22.08 -14.90 30.16
CA ALA A 789 21.20 -14.77 31.32
C ALA A 789 19.71 -14.62 30.92
N GLY A 790 18.83 -15.17 31.76
CA GLY A 790 17.40 -14.93 31.63
C GLY A 790 17.00 -13.51 32.05
N GLY A 791 15.92 -13.00 31.46
CA GLY A 791 15.40 -11.66 31.72
C GLY A 791 14.73 -11.56 33.09
N LEU A 792 14.69 -10.35 33.65
CA LEU A 792 14.05 -10.09 34.94
C LEU A 792 12.52 -10.20 34.82
N GLY A 793 11.86 -10.76 35.82
CA GLY A 793 10.41 -10.66 35.96
C GLY A 793 10.01 -9.24 36.36
N GLY A 794 8.89 -8.75 35.82
CA GLY A 794 8.33 -7.45 36.16
C GLY A 794 7.76 -7.42 37.56
N ASN A 795 7.70 -6.25 38.19
CA ASN A 795 7.13 -6.12 39.53
C ASN A 795 5.60 -6.21 39.48
N GLY A 796 4.99 -6.71 40.55
CA GLY A 796 3.55 -6.63 40.74
C GLY A 796 3.11 -5.20 41.03
N GLY A 797 1.93 -4.83 40.53
CA GLY A 797 1.35 -3.51 40.74
C GLY A 797 0.92 -3.29 42.18
N VAL A 798 0.96 -2.04 42.62
CA VAL A 798 0.51 -1.66 43.97
C VAL A 798 -1.01 -1.77 44.05
N GLY A 799 -1.55 -2.29 45.15
CA GLY A 799 -2.98 -2.29 45.41
C GLY A 799 -3.54 -0.87 45.63
N GLY A 800 -4.76 -0.62 45.18
CA GLY A 800 -5.42 0.67 45.31
C GLY A 800 -5.76 1.01 46.76
N GLY A 801 -5.61 2.28 47.14
CA GLY A 801 -6.02 2.74 48.48
C GLY A 801 -7.54 2.88 48.63
N SER A 802 -8.04 2.77 49.85
CA SER A 802 -9.41 3.14 50.21
C SER A 802 -9.45 4.10 51.40
N THR A 803 -10.35 5.09 51.38
CA THR A 803 -10.44 6.09 52.48
C THR A 803 -11.24 5.61 53.68
N SER A 804 -12.19 4.68 53.49
CA SER A 804 -12.99 4.07 54.56
C SER A 804 -13.32 2.58 54.35
N GLY A 805 -13.05 2.02 53.17
CA GLY A 805 -13.12 0.58 52.87
C GLY A 805 -11.79 -0.14 53.08
N THR A 806 -11.66 -1.36 52.54
CA THR A 806 -10.40 -2.09 52.59
C THR A 806 -9.46 -1.65 51.48
N GLY A 807 -8.15 -1.67 51.76
CA GLY A 807 -7.16 -1.44 50.72
C GLY A 807 -7.08 -2.64 49.76
N GLY A 808 -6.80 -2.38 48.48
CA GLY A 808 -6.63 -3.43 47.49
C GLY A 808 -5.38 -4.27 47.70
N ASN A 809 -5.41 -5.52 47.24
CA ASN A 809 -4.23 -6.39 47.30
C ASN A 809 -3.17 -5.93 46.29
N GLY A 810 -1.90 -6.05 46.66
CA GLY A 810 -0.79 -5.91 45.72
C GLY A 810 -0.74 -7.08 44.73
N GLY A 811 -0.33 -6.81 43.49
CA GLY A 811 -0.18 -7.81 42.45
C GLY A 811 1.03 -8.72 42.67
N ALA A 812 0.98 -9.94 42.16
CA ALA A 812 2.14 -10.83 42.22
C ALA A 812 3.26 -10.35 41.28
N GLY A 813 4.51 -10.50 41.70
CA GLY A 813 5.68 -10.30 40.84
C GLY A 813 5.75 -11.35 39.74
N GLY A 814 6.25 -10.96 38.57
CA GLY A 814 6.43 -11.84 37.43
C GLY A 814 7.59 -12.82 37.63
N ALA A 815 7.52 -13.98 36.98
CA ALA A 815 8.62 -14.94 37.02
C ALA A 815 9.83 -14.42 36.21
N GLY A 816 11.05 -14.72 36.67
CA GLY A 816 12.25 -14.53 35.87
C GLY A 816 12.32 -15.51 34.70
N GLY A 817 12.98 -15.11 33.62
CA GLY A 817 13.17 -15.95 32.44
C GLY A 817 14.27 -16.99 32.64
N SER A 818 14.25 -18.09 31.88
CA SER A 818 15.29 -19.12 32.00
C SER A 818 16.64 -18.65 31.44
N GLY A 819 17.74 -19.07 32.07
CA GLY A 819 19.07 -18.91 31.50
C GLY A 819 19.28 -19.81 30.28
N GLY A 820 20.05 -19.33 29.31
CA GLY A 820 20.42 -20.08 28.11
C GLY A 820 21.39 -21.22 28.43
N ALA A 821 21.27 -22.32 27.68
CA ALA A 821 22.21 -23.42 27.77
C ALA A 821 23.60 -23.03 27.21
N GLY A 822 24.67 -23.62 27.73
CA GLY A 822 26.00 -23.53 27.12
C GLY A 822 26.05 -24.27 25.79
N GLY A 823 26.83 -23.74 24.84
CA GLY A 823 27.04 -24.36 23.55
C GLY A 823 27.89 -25.64 23.66
N PRO A 824 27.65 -26.66 22.81
CA PRO A 824 28.52 -27.82 22.73
C PRO A 824 29.93 -27.44 22.27
N GLY A 825 30.95 -28.14 22.75
CA GLY A 825 32.30 -28.04 22.22
C GLY A 825 32.41 -28.65 20.81
N GLY A 826 33.27 -28.10 19.98
CA GLY A 826 33.49 -28.56 18.62
C GLY A 826 34.24 -29.89 18.58
N PRO A 827 33.94 -30.80 17.63
CA PRO A 827 34.70 -32.03 17.50
C PRO A 827 36.14 -31.76 17.03
N GLY A 828 37.11 -32.52 17.52
CA GLY A 828 38.51 -32.44 17.09
C GLY A 828 38.72 -33.03 15.69
N GLY A 829 39.70 -32.54 14.94
CA GLY A 829 40.08 -33.08 13.63
C GLY A 829 40.99 -34.32 13.71
N THR A 830 41.40 -34.86 12.56
CA THR A 830 42.37 -35.98 12.49
C THR A 830 43.59 -35.57 11.67
N ASN A 831 44.80 -35.72 12.18
CA ASN A 831 46.01 -35.43 11.40
C ASN A 831 46.07 -36.36 10.16
N PRO A 832 46.05 -35.83 8.93
CA PRO A 832 46.00 -36.65 7.72
C PRO A 832 47.29 -37.41 7.43
N ASP A 833 48.42 -36.98 8.01
CA ASP A 833 49.72 -37.60 7.80
C ASP A 833 50.01 -38.73 8.80
N THR A 834 49.49 -38.62 10.03
CA THR A 834 49.74 -39.60 11.11
C THR A 834 48.54 -40.46 11.50
N GLY A 835 47.31 -40.04 11.18
CA GLY A 835 46.07 -40.67 11.64
C GLY A 835 45.67 -40.31 13.07
N ASP A 836 46.52 -39.56 13.80
CA ASP A 836 46.28 -39.18 15.19
C ASP A 836 45.14 -38.17 15.31
N GLY A 837 44.37 -38.29 16.38
CA GLY A 837 43.29 -37.38 16.72
C GLY A 837 43.76 -36.08 17.37
N TYR A 838 43.11 -34.99 17.03
CA TYR A 838 43.15 -33.75 17.80
C TYR A 838 42.08 -33.76 18.89
N ASP A 839 42.28 -32.95 19.94
CA ASP A 839 41.38 -32.86 21.08
C ASP A 839 40.03 -32.25 20.65
N GLY A 840 38.94 -32.67 21.29
CA GLY A 840 37.67 -31.97 21.20
C GLY A 840 37.64 -30.73 22.07
N GLY A 841 36.88 -29.71 21.67
CA GLY A 841 36.76 -28.48 22.45
C GLY A 841 35.91 -28.66 23.70
N ASP A 842 36.14 -27.84 24.73
CA ASP A 842 35.33 -27.86 25.95
C ASP A 842 33.90 -27.34 25.67
N GLY A 843 32.91 -27.81 26.43
CA GLY A 843 31.54 -27.31 26.37
C GLY A 843 31.38 -26.01 27.14
N GLY A 844 30.50 -25.13 26.67
CA GLY A 844 30.22 -23.85 27.31
C GLY A 844 29.44 -23.99 28.63
N ASN A 845 29.57 -23.02 29.51
CA ASN A 845 28.77 -22.98 30.75
C ASN A 845 27.32 -22.55 30.47
N GLY A 846 26.37 -23.12 31.21
CA GLY A 846 25.00 -22.63 31.26
C GLY A 846 24.87 -21.31 32.02
N ALA A 847 23.87 -20.51 31.66
CA ALA A 847 23.67 -19.19 32.24
C ALA A 847 22.81 -19.19 33.51
N ILE A 848 22.88 -18.08 34.25
CA ILE A 848 22.00 -17.84 35.40
C ILE A 848 20.57 -17.50 34.91
N GLY A 849 19.56 -18.06 35.56
CA GLY A 849 18.17 -17.67 35.35
C GLY A 849 17.87 -16.25 35.84
N GLY A 850 16.92 -15.57 35.20
CA GLY A 850 16.52 -14.22 35.60
C GLY A 850 15.89 -14.19 36.99
N THR A 851 16.04 -13.06 37.70
CA THR A 851 15.38 -12.92 39.00
C THR A 851 13.88 -12.72 38.83
N GLY A 852 13.08 -13.30 39.73
CA GLY A 852 11.65 -13.01 39.82
C GLY A 852 11.43 -11.55 40.25
N GLY A 853 10.38 -10.94 39.72
CA GLY A 853 9.98 -9.57 40.09
C GLY A 853 9.42 -9.52 41.52
N ASN A 854 9.47 -8.35 42.13
CA ASN A 854 8.93 -8.18 43.47
C ASN A 854 7.40 -8.14 43.44
N GLY A 855 6.76 -8.61 44.50
CA GLY A 855 5.32 -8.41 44.70
C GLY A 855 4.99 -6.94 44.93
N GLY A 856 3.80 -6.53 44.51
CA GLY A 856 3.31 -5.18 44.73
C GLY A 856 2.95 -4.92 46.19
N ALA A 857 3.15 -3.67 46.63
CA ALA A 857 2.67 -3.22 47.94
C ALA A 857 1.14 -3.30 48.04
N HIS A 858 0.62 -3.45 49.25
CA HIS A 858 -0.82 -3.40 49.47
C HIS A 858 -1.36 -1.96 49.43
N GLY A 859 -2.63 -1.81 49.10
CA GLY A 859 -3.34 -0.55 49.25
C GLY A 859 -3.55 -0.18 50.71
N ALA A 860 -3.46 1.11 51.02
CA ALA A 860 -3.80 1.63 52.34
C ALA A 860 -5.31 1.51 52.58
N GLY A 861 -5.70 0.99 53.75
CA GLY A 861 -7.08 0.99 54.23
C GLY A 861 -7.45 2.29 54.94
N GLY A 862 -8.75 2.54 55.07
CA GLY A 862 -9.29 3.78 55.60
C GLY A 862 -9.19 3.98 57.13
N ALA A 863 -9.37 5.23 57.58
CA ALA A 863 -9.44 5.55 59.02
C ALA A 863 -10.76 5.07 59.62
N GLY A 864 -10.74 3.88 60.24
CA GLY A 864 -11.88 3.24 60.90
C GLY A 864 -12.24 1.90 60.27
N ASN A 865 -11.95 0.80 60.97
CA ASN A 865 -12.23 -0.61 60.63
C ASN A 865 -11.78 -1.18 59.26
N GLY A 866 -11.36 -0.37 58.28
CA GLY A 866 -10.77 -0.87 57.03
C GLY A 866 -9.38 -1.45 57.27
N THR A 867 -9.17 -2.72 56.94
CA THR A 867 -7.83 -3.32 56.91
C THR A 867 -7.13 -2.92 55.61
N GLY A 868 -5.80 -2.75 55.65
CA GLY A 868 -5.01 -2.71 54.41
C GLY A 868 -5.16 -4.03 53.64
N GLY A 869 -4.87 -4.00 52.34
CA GLY A 869 -4.87 -5.21 51.52
C GLY A 869 -3.72 -6.16 51.88
N ALA A 870 -3.68 -7.31 51.22
CA ALA A 870 -2.52 -8.20 51.26
C ALA A 870 -1.43 -7.72 50.30
N ALA A 871 -0.16 -7.79 50.71
CA ALA A 871 0.95 -7.57 49.79
C ALA A 871 1.03 -8.71 48.76
N GLY A 872 1.47 -8.38 47.55
CA GLY A 872 1.68 -9.37 46.50
C GLY A 872 2.83 -10.31 46.83
N SER A 873 2.74 -11.56 46.37
CA SER A 873 3.86 -12.50 46.41
C SER A 873 4.95 -12.08 45.43
N GLY A 874 6.22 -12.28 45.80
CA GLY A 874 7.32 -12.19 44.84
C GLY A 874 7.23 -13.28 43.77
N GLY A 875 7.75 -12.99 42.58
CA GLY A 875 7.83 -13.92 41.47
C GLY A 875 8.90 -14.98 41.69
N THR A 876 8.75 -16.14 41.05
CA THR A 876 9.77 -17.19 41.07
C THR A 876 10.97 -16.79 40.21
N GLY A 877 12.18 -17.12 40.65
CA GLY A 877 13.36 -17.04 39.80
C GLY A 877 13.28 -17.99 38.60
N GLY A 878 13.93 -17.62 37.50
CA GLY A 878 14.04 -18.44 36.31
C GLY A 878 14.99 -19.62 36.51
N SER A 879 14.80 -20.69 35.74
CA SER A 879 15.67 -21.86 35.81
C SER A 879 17.06 -21.60 35.24
N ALA A 880 18.07 -22.26 35.81
CA ALA A 880 19.44 -22.30 35.28
C ALA A 880 19.50 -22.84 33.85
N GLY A 881 20.48 -22.34 33.09
CA GLY A 881 20.89 -22.92 31.82
C GLY A 881 21.67 -24.22 32.03
N ALA A 882 21.43 -25.19 31.15
CA ALA A 882 22.19 -26.44 31.14
C ALA A 882 23.64 -26.22 30.66
N ALA A 883 24.56 -27.07 31.11
CA ALA A 883 25.93 -27.12 30.58
C ALA A 883 25.95 -27.61 29.12
N GLY A 884 26.87 -27.07 28.33
CA GLY A 884 27.21 -27.60 27.02
C GLY A 884 28.03 -28.90 27.16
N PRO A 885 27.76 -29.93 26.35
CA PRO A 885 28.63 -31.11 26.30
C PRO A 885 29.98 -30.75 25.66
N GLY A 886 31.05 -31.44 26.05
CA GLY A 886 32.34 -31.32 25.37
C GLY A 886 32.32 -31.98 23.98
N GLY A 887 33.22 -31.52 23.11
CA GLY A 887 33.38 -32.05 21.76
C GLY A 887 34.07 -33.41 21.75
N ALA A 888 33.68 -34.29 20.83
CA ALA A 888 34.34 -35.58 20.68
C ALA A 888 35.67 -35.43 19.92
N ALA A 889 36.72 -36.11 20.38
CA ALA A 889 37.94 -36.27 19.60
C ALA A 889 37.74 -37.25 18.42
N THR A 890 38.59 -37.18 17.39
CA THR A 890 38.53 -38.09 16.22
C THR A 890 39.85 -38.83 16.00
N GLY A 891 39.97 -39.60 14.90
CA GLY A 891 41.21 -40.30 14.50
C GLY A 891 41.22 -41.82 14.74
N ASP A 892 42.05 -42.53 13.97
CA ASP A 892 42.29 -43.99 14.07
C ASP A 892 43.71 -44.34 14.59
N GLY A 893 44.60 -43.34 14.68
CA GLY A 893 45.93 -43.38 15.31
C GLY A 893 45.89 -43.21 16.84
N THR A 894 46.78 -42.40 17.45
CA THR A 894 46.61 -42.01 18.86
C THR A 894 45.40 -41.08 18.98
N PRO A 895 44.33 -41.48 19.69
CA PRO A 895 43.14 -40.64 19.79
C PRO A 895 43.43 -39.37 20.59
N GLY A 896 42.84 -38.25 20.15
CA GLY A 896 42.74 -37.05 20.98
C GLY A 896 41.84 -37.29 22.19
N THR A 897 41.79 -36.32 23.09
CA THR A 897 40.91 -36.33 24.26
C THR A 897 39.58 -35.65 23.96
N ASP A 898 38.49 -36.24 24.45
CA ASP A 898 37.19 -35.59 24.42
C ASP A 898 37.24 -34.31 25.29
N GLY A 899 36.61 -33.26 24.81
CA GLY A 899 36.45 -32.03 25.57
C GLY A 899 35.63 -32.26 26.84
N THR A 900 35.86 -31.44 27.85
CA THR A 900 35.09 -31.48 29.09
C THR A 900 33.74 -30.80 28.92
N ALA A 901 32.71 -31.27 29.62
CA ALA A 901 31.44 -30.54 29.66
C ALA A 901 31.58 -29.26 30.49
N GLY A 902 30.84 -28.24 30.12
CA GLY A 902 30.76 -27.01 30.91
C GLY A 902 30.06 -27.22 32.25
N ASN A 903 29.95 -26.15 33.03
CA ASN A 903 29.16 -26.13 34.25
C ASN A 903 27.74 -25.66 33.98
N ALA A 904 26.75 -26.23 34.68
CA ALA A 904 25.39 -25.70 34.66
C ALA A 904 25.36 -24.33 35.35
N GLY A 905 24.41 -23.49 34.94
CA GLY A 905 24.16 -22.20 35.58
C GLY A 905 23.51 -22.35 36.96
N ALA A 906 23.14 -21.22 37.55
CA ALA A 906 22.34 -21.17 38.78
C ALA A 906 20.91 -20.71 38.49
N ASP A 907 19.96 -21.16 39.29
CA ASP A 907 18.60 -20.63 39.26
C ASP A 907 18.61 -19.16 39.69
N GLY A 908 17.71 -18.38 39.11
CA GLY A 908 17.50 -16.99 39.48
C GLY A 908 16.98 -16.86 40.91
N ALA A 909 17.24 -15.72 41.54
CA ALA A 909 16.65 -15.43 42.84
C ALA A 909 15.13 -15.23 42.72
N ASN A 910 14.38 -15.67 43.72
CA ASN A 910 12.98 -15.30 43.86
C ASN A 910 12.87 -13.81 44.20
N GLY A 911 11.82 -13.16 43.70
CA GLY A 911 11.47 -11.80 44.10
C GLY A 911 11.00 -11.75 45.55
N THR A 912 11.05 -10.56 46.14
CA THR A 912 10.55 -10.36 47.50
C THR A 912 9.04 -10.10 47.50
N PRO A 913 8.31 -10.47 48.56
CA PRO A 913 6.94 -9.97 48.77
C PRO A 913 6.91 -8.44 48.81
N GLY A 914 5.75 -7.85 48.49
CA GLY A 914 5.53 -6.40 48.58
C GLY A 914 5.67 -5.89 50.01
N ALA A 915 6.14 -4.65 50.14
CA ALA A 915 6.33 -3.95 51.41
C ALA A 915 5.14 -3.06 51.77
#